data_AF-A0AAU0MWP6-F1
#
_entry.id   AF-A0AAU0MWP6-F1
#
_cell.length_a   1.000
_cell.length_b   1.000
_cell.length_c   1.000
_cell.angle_alpha   90.00
_cell.angle_beta   90.00
_cell.angle_gamma   90.00
#
_symmetry.space_group_name_H-M   'P 1'
#
loop_
_entity.id
_entity.type
_entity.pdbx_description
1 polymer ?
#
loop_
_entity_poly.entity_id
_entity_poly.type
_entity_poly.pdbx_seq_one_letter_code
_entity_poly.pdbx_strand_id
1 'polypeptide(L)'
;MKISKLTVAIGLAVTAGTANAAGPLYTTYTDNPQPLKWDTSKGPIPVYTDGGAAFTLGYDGETPFITIDRANEITAHAFKNWSDVPTSTFAATIEGTIEEMTGIADVTGENATEFYDKENGYGFWVLYDTDGSILEEYFGVPKSSVLGIAFPEWADENNNIIEATAVMNGWNVWDHDTEGNQVAGVFTHEFGHAINLSHSQVNGSMAYMSYTYSPNYPGIEGCGVEAVHRYDYPAAYGANNADPAIIETMFPFIDHSGQAGIEQSTVDHPDDMAAISNIYPTEDYASTTGTITGVLRLKDGVTEYSGINVIARNVNNPMFDAISDMTGSATQGKIGPDGRFTIRNLTPGESYVLYLEEITAGGYPTTPQRLASVGEYWNLAESSDPLTDNACDATPIVAEAGVTKQADFYFNGFEKGVQVTPVVAAFIRDLSKSGNVAAGEVGSTAFLWYPDLGFRVLPPEYAPANGALSRNGQKMLVQKDMNGNGIQEPVIWSAKGDIALGDLNGNSCGGSSDTGKAAASGWAMDDAGKTAVGLAYKDTDGDGNCQRSYRGEIVPWIWTAKDGMQELDTSALDQSRTQFVRAHGISGNGKVVLGSNSHSKAVAWVDGGSLLDLSEAYGAYETYTSSYDGKKVALSTRDGVQLWNPYMGLGEDAVTNVGSLRWCQDMPYYFFGRDYCAILGEEAINQAVGPVPLTVFDMSDDGRVMVGRAGSFRIGLAGGIWIEGVGWMQFADFLKKQGVVEMDKLPLDNPISISASGKEIVGGLAGASFSWHIDLSQVHVCNGGVTQLTGFPGGLQEAVAAGAEVGRCEFLD
;
A
#
# COMPACT_ATOMS: atom_id res chain seq x y z
N MET A 1 6.56 -31.44 -20.15
CA MET A 1 7.57 -31.36 -19.06
C MET A 1 6.86 -30.88 -17.80
N LYS A 2 6.87 -31.64 -16.69
CA LYS A 2 6.20 -31.19 -15.45
C LYS A 2 6.77 -29.82 -15.02
N ILE A 3 5.89 -28.91 -14.57
CA ILE A 3 6.25 -27.60 -14.03
C ILE A 3 6.88 -27.79 -12.63
N SER A 4 8.04 -28.45 -12.63
CA SER A 4 8.59 -29.27 -11.52
C SER A 4 9.29 -28.49 -10.41
N LYS A 5 8.86 -27.24 -10.20
CA LYS A 5 9.24 -26.40 -9.05
C LYS A 5 8.04 -25.68 -8.42
N LEU A 6 6.81 -26.07 -8.76
CA LEU A 6 5.60 -25.34 -8.37
C LEU A 6 4.84 -25.91 -7.16
N THR A 7 5.42 -26.84 -6.38
CA THR A 7 4.92 -27.32 -5.07
C THR A 7 5.00 -26.24 -3.96
N VAL A 8 4.82 -24.98 -4.34
CA VAL A 8 4.92 -23.76 -3.51
C VAL A 8 3.85 -22.72 -3.91
N ALA A 9 3.32 -22.75 -5.15
CA ALA A 9 2.41 -21.69 -5.63
C ALA A 9 0.95 -21.83 -5.14
N ILE A 10 0.48 -23.03 -4.80
CA ILE A 10 -0.91 -23.22 -4.32
C ILE A 10 -1.14 -22.41 -3.02
N GLY A 11 -0.14 -22.35 -2.13
CA GLY A 11 -0.19 -21.49 -0.94
C GLY A 11 -0.07 -19.98 -1.19
N LEU A 12 0.30 -19.56 -2.41
CA LEU A 12 0.42 -18.16 -2.82
C LEU A 12 -0.84 -17.62 -3.51
N ALA A 13 -1.74 -18.48 -3.97
CA ALA A 13 -3.04 -18.06 -4.51
C ALA A 13 -4.03 -17.62 -3.40
N VAL A 14 -3.95 -18.24 -2.22
CA VAL A 14 -4.91 -18.06 -1.12
C VAL A 14 -4.29 -17.43 0.15
N THR A 15 -3.04 -16.97 0.05
CA THR A 15 -2.52 -15.94 0.98
C THR A 15 -2.43 -14.60 0.26
N ALA A 16 -3.02 -13.56 0.85
CA ALA A 16 -3.03 -12.22 0.25
C ALA A 16 -1.61 -11.60 0.22
N GLY A 17 -0.86 -11.87 -0.85
CA GLY A 17 0.59 -11.63 -0.82
C GLY A 17 1.40 -11.78 -2.12
N THR A 18 0.81 -11.79 -3.32
CA THR A 18 1.41 -11.25 -4.58
C THR A 18 0.40 -11.30 -5.73
N ALA A 19 -0.54 -10.35 -5.71
CA ALA A 19 -1.34 -9.96 -6.88
C ALA A 19 -0.47 -9.32 -7.96
N ASN A 20 -0.95 -9.27 -9.21
CA ASN A 20 -0.05 -9.32 -10.36
C ASN A 20 -0.66 -8.84 -11.74
N ALA A 21 -1.25 -7.67 -12.02
CA ALA A 21 -2.11 -7.49 -13.24
C ALA A 21 -1.62 -7.78 -14.72
N ALA A 22 -2.63 -8.07 -15.58
CA ALA A 22 -2.74 -8.28 -17.04
C ALA A 22 -1.75 -9.16 -17.86
N GLY A 23 -2.22 -9.61 -19.04
CA GLY A 23 -1.45 -10.34 -20.06
C GLY A 23 -1.88 -11.81 -20.27
N PRO A 24 -1.00 -12.69 -20.77
CA PRO A 24 -1.18 -14.14 -20.61
C PRO A 24 -1.02 -14.54 -19.14
N LEU A 25 -1.68 -15.59 -18.67
CA LEU A 25 -1.54 -16.09 -17.28
C LEU A 25 -0.11 -16.59 -17.02
N TYR A 26 0.42 -17.43 -17.90
CA TYR A 26 1.79 -17.95 -17.85
C TYR A 26 2.61 -17.58 -19.08
N THR A 27 3.84 -17.10 -18.85
CA THR A 27 4.91 -16.99 -19.87
C THR A 27 6.13 -17.85 -19.59
N THR A 28 6.89 -18.16 -20.65
CA THR A 28 8.17 -18.87 -20.60
C THR A 28 9.22 -18.18 -19.71
N TYR A 29 10.03 -18.97 -19.01
CA TYR A 29 11.11 -18.48 -18.15
C TYR A 29 12.40 -18.28 -18.96
N THR A 30 12.44 -17.22 -19.76
CA THR A 30 13.56 -16.88 -20.68
C THR A 30 13.80 -15.37 -20.70
N ASP A 31 14.94 -14.93 -21.23
CA ASP A 31 15.31 -13.51 -21.39
C ASP A 31 14.39 -12.72 -22.36
N ASN A 32 13.41 -13.39 -22.98
CA ASN A 32 12.29 -12.81 -23.71
C ASN A 32 11.04 -13.69 -23.49
N PRO A 33 10.27 -13.46 -22.41
CA PRO A 33 9.12 -14.29 -22.06
C PRO A 33 8.08 -14.25 -23.18
N GLN A 34 7.45 -15.40 -23.43
CA GLN A 34 6.37 -15.55 -24.42
C GLN A 34 5.20 -16.30 -23.78
N PRO A 35 3.93 -16.03 -24.17
CA PRO A 35 2.78 -16.81 -23.70
C PRO A 35 2.99 -18.32 -23.87
N LEU A 36 2.62 -19.11 -22.86
CA LEU A 36 2.21 -20.48 -23.13
C LEU A 36 0.92 -20.45 -23.96
N LYS A 37 0.73 -21.40 -24.88
CA LYS A 37 -0.47 -21.42 -25.72
C LYS A 37 -0.83 -22.81 -26.22
N TRP A 38 -2.10 -23.04 -26.48
CA TRP A 38 -2.57 -24.20 -27.24
C TRP A 38 -2.11 -24.15 -28.71
N ASP A 39 -1.86 -25.33 -29.29
CA ASP A 39 -1.55 -25.48 -30.72
C ASP A 39 -2.84 -25.66 -31.55
N THR A 40 -3.47 -24.54 -31.89
CA THR A 40 -4.72 -24.47 -32.67
C THR A 40 -4.59 -25.03 -34.09
N SER A 41 -3.37 -25.33 -34.59
CA SER A 41 -3.18 -25.94 -35.91
C SER A 41 -3.64 -27.41 -35.96
N LYS A 42 -3.86 -28.04 -34.80
CA LYS A 42 -4.35 -29.42 -34.65
C LYS A 42 -5.87 -29.57 -34.85
N GLY A 43 -6.61 -28.46 -34.86
CA GLY A 43 -8.08 -28.44 -34.76
C GLY A 43 -8.54 -27.95 -33.38
N PRO A 44 -9.84 -28.10 -33.05
CA PRO A 44 -10.34 -27.78 -31.72
C PRO A 44 -9.61 -28.58 -30.62
N ILE A 45 -9.40 -27.95 -29.48
CA ILE A 45 -8.86 -28.62 -28.30
C ILE A 45 -10.00 -29.46 -27.67
N PRO A 46 -9.80 -30.75 -27.39
CA PRO A 46 -10.83 -31.58 -26.78
C PRO A 46 -11.07 -31.18 -25.33
N VAL A 47 -12.33 -31.22 -24.91
CA VAL A 47 -12.76 -31.03 -23.52
C VAL A 47 -13.31 -32.36 -23.01
N TYR A 48 -12.86 -32.76 -21.82
CA TYR A 48 -13.34 -33.93 -21.09
C TYR A 48 -13.99 -33.47 -19.79
N THR A 49 -15.29 -33.76 -19.65
CA THR A 49 -16.08 -33.37 -18.47
C THR A 49 -16.18 -34.52 -17.48
N ASP A 50 -16.16 -34.20 -16.19
CA ASP A 50 -16.30 -35.18 -15.13
C ASP A 50 -17.68 -35.86 -15.11
N GLY A 51 -17.73 -37.02 -14.48
CA GLY A 51 -18.98 -37.67 -14.10
C GLY A 51 -19.37 -37.31 -12.67
N GLY A 52 -20.46 -37.91 -12.19
CA GLY A 52 -20.97 -37.71 -10.83
C GLY A 52 -22.49 -37.78 -10.75
N ALA A 53 -23.04 -37.50 -9.57
CA ALA A 53 -24.50 -37.50 -9.34
C ALA A 53 -25.18 -36.18 -9.76
N ALA A 54 -24.48 -35.06 -9.59
CA ALA A 54 -24.92 -33.69 -9.85
C ALA A 54 -23.68 -32.80 -10.01
N PHE A 55 -23.83 -31.57 -10.51
CA PHE A 55 -22.81 -30.54 -10.23
C PHE A 55 -23.05 -29.91 -8.86
N THR A 56 -24.30 -29.79 -8.42
CA THR A 56 -24.63 -29.29 -7.08
C THR A 56 -25.92 -29.93 -6.56
N LEU A 57 -25.99 -30.11 -5.24
CA LEU A 57 -27.07 -30.77 -4.51
C LEU A 57 -27.88 -29.76 -3.70
N GLY A 58 -29.18 -30.00 -3.55
CA GLY A 58 -30.04 -29.18 -2.70
C GLY A 58 -29.72 -29.35 -1.20
N TYR A 59 -30.38 -28.57 -0.35
CA TYR A 59 -30.22 -28.60 1.12
C TYR A 59 -30.51 -29.95 1.81
N ASP A 60 -31.01 -30.96 1.08
CA ASP A 60 -31.16 -32.33 1.59
C ASP A 60 -29.87 -33.17 1.45
N GLY A 61 -28.91 -32.75 0.62
CA GLY A 61 -27.70 -33.49 0.30
C GLY A 61 -27.93 -34.74 -0.57
N GLU A 62 -29.12 -34.88 -1.19
CA GLU A 62 -29.50 -36.05 -1.99
C GLU A 62 -30.11 -35.68 -3.35
N THR A 63 -30.81 -34.55 -3.47
CA THR A 63 -31.47 -34.13 -4.71
C THR A 63 -30.54 -33.26 -5.56
N PRO A 64 -30.25 -33.63 -6.83
CA PRO A 64 -29.55 -32.76 -7.78
C PRO A 64 -30.29 -31.44 -7.97
N PHE A 65 -29.61 -30.34 -7.64
CA PHE A 65 -30.08 -28.97 -7.86
C PHE A 65 -29.68 -28.49 -9.26
N ILE A 66 -28.44 -28.78 -9.69
CA ILE A 66 -28.00 -28.73 -11.09
C ILE A 66 -27.42 -30.10 -11.44
N THR A 67 -27.93 -30.75 -12.49
CA THR A 67 -27.46 -32.06 -12.96
C THR A 67 -26.14 -31.95 -13.73
N ILE A 68 -25.39 -33.05 -13.82
CA ILE A 68 -24.20 -33.14 -14.69
C ILE A 68 -24.54 -32.79 -16.15
N ASP A 69 -25.69 -33.24 -16.66
CA ASP A 69 -26.17 -32.85 -18.00
C ASP A 69 -26.25 -31.33 -18.18
N ARG A 70 -26.80 -30.62 -17.17
CA ARG A 70 -26.92 -29.15 -17.22
C ARG A 70 -25.57 -28.45 -17.02
N ALA A 71 -24.69 -28.99 -16.18
CA ALA A 71 -23.33 -28.49 -16.06
C ALA A 71 -22.55 -28.65 -17.38
N ASN A 72 -22.78 -29.74 -18.11
CA ASN A 72 -22.21 -29.95 -19.45
C ASN A 72 -22.77 -28.98 -20.49
N GLU A 73 -24.05 -28.58 -20.41
CA GLU A 73 -24.59 -27.48 -21.23
C GLU A 73 -23.92 -26.13 -20.92
N ILE A 74 -23.68 -25.82 -19.64
CA ILE A 74 -22.99 -24.59 -19.20
C ILE A 74 -21.52 -24.62 -19.64
N THR A 75 -20.83 -25.74 -19.47
CA THR A 75 -19.46 -25.95 -19.97
C THR A 75 -19.38 -25.78 -21.49
N ALA A 76 -20.34 -26.32 -22.23
CA ALA A 76 -20.43 -26.12 -23.68
C ALA A 76 -20.71 -24.66 -24.07
N HIS A 77 -21.51 -23.93 -23.30
CA HIS A 77 -21.76 -22.49 -23.50
C HIS A 77 -20.48 -21.67 -23.31
N ALA A 78 -19.80 -21.85 -22.17
CA ALA A 78 -18.57 -21.15 -21.82
C ALA A 78 -17.46 -21.35 -22.86
N PHE A 79 -17.15 -22.61 -23.24
CA PHE A 79 -16.16 -22.86 -24.30
C PHE A 79 -16.58 -22.35 -25.67
N LYS A 80 -17.89 -22.35 -25.99
CA LYS A 80 -18.39 -21.78 -27.24
C LYS A 80 -18.18 -20.27 -27.30
N ASN A 81 -18.40 -19.51 -26.22
CA ASN A 81 -18.21 -18.06 -26.24
C ASN A 81 -16.74 -17.70 -26.55
N TRP A 82 -15.76 -18.38 -25.95
CA TRP A 82 -14.34 -18.24 -26.30
C TRP A 82 -14.01 -18.72 -27.73
N SER A 83 -14.72 -19.72 -28.26
CA SER A 83 -14.49 -20.28 -29.61
C SER A 83 -15.13 -19.48 -30.74
N ASP A 84 -16.14 -18.66 -30.45
CA ASP A 84 -16.87 -17.86 -31.44
C ASP A 84 -16.21 -16.49 -31.72
N VAL A 85 -15.19 -16.09 -30.95
CA VAL A 85 -14.48 -14.79 -31.08
C VAL A 85 -13.85 -14.65 -32.49
N PRO A 86 -14.37 -13.80 -33.41
CA PRO A 86 -14.03 -13.87 -34.83
C PRO A 86 -12.58 -13.52 -35.18
N THR A 87 -11.87 -12.85 -34.28
CA THR A 87 -10.46 -12.47 -34.39
C THR A 87 -9.49 -13.54 -33.88
N SER A 88 -10.01 -14.59 -33.24
CA SER A 88 -9.27 -15.70 -32.63
C SER A 88 -9.23 -16.96 -33.52
N THR A 89 -8.17 -17.77 -33.38
CA THR A 89 -8.08 -19.14 -33.93
C THR A 89 -8.33 -20.20 -32.86
N PHE A 90 -8.62 -19.81 -31.62
CA PHE A 90 -8.97 -20.76 -30.57
C PHE A 90 -10.33 -21.41 -30.85
N ALA A 91 -10.42 -22.71 -30.62
CA ALA A 91 -11.68 -23.45 -30.59
C ALA A 91 -11.56 -24.63 -29.63
N ALA A 92 -12.61 -24.95 -28.90
CA ALA A 92 -12.68 -26.12 -28.04
C ALA A 92 -14.03 -26.83 -28.15
N THR A 93 -14.04 -28.15 -27.98
CA THR A 93 -15.25 -28.98 -28.10
C THR A 93 -15.23 -30.14 -27.12
N ILE A 94 -16.37 -30.40 -26.46
CA ILE A 94 -16.54 -31.61 -25.62
C ILE A 94 -16.47 -32.85 -26.52
N GLU A 95 -15.50 -33.73 -26.26
CA GLU A 95 -15.30 -34.97 -27.03
C GLU A 95 -15.69 -36.25 -26.27
N GLY A 96 -15.72 -36.22 -24.94
CA GLY A 96 -16.04 -37.38 -24.09
C GLY A 96 -15.99 -37.05 -22.59
N THR A 97 -15.99 -38.06 -21.73
CA THR A 97 -15.90 -37.88 -20.26
C THR A 97 -14.54 -38.24 -19.67
N ILE A 98 -14.29 -37.81 -18.43
CA ILE A 98 -13.13 -38.25 -17.64
C ILE A 98 -13.12 -39.78 -17.45
N GLU A 99 -14.29 -40.42 -17.31
CA GLU A 99 -14.42 -41.89 -17.19
C GLU A 99 -13.91 -42.61 -18.44
N GLU A 100 -14.31 -42.15 -19.63
CA GLU A 100 -13.92 -42.78 -20.90
C GLU A 100 -12.41 -42.70 -21.16
N MET A 101 -11.76 -41.63 -20.69
CA MET A 101 -10.34 -41.37 -20.91
C MET A 101 -9.43 -41.95 -19.82
N THR A 102 -9.86 -41.93 -18.55
CA THR A 102 -9.01 -42.26 -17.39
C THR A 102 -9.47 -43.48 -16.59
N GLY A 103 -10.75 -43.86 -16.69
CA GLY A 103 -11.40 -44.85 -15.83
C GLY A 103 -11.85 -44.33 -14.46
N ILE A 104 -11.72 -43.01 -14.19
CA ILE A 104 -12.25 -42.35 -12.99
C ILE A 104 -13.63 -41.78 -13.33
N ALA A 105 -14.66 -42.21 -12.62
CA ALA A 105 -16.07 -41.90 -12.95
C ALA A 105 -16.62 -40.61 -12.32
N ASP A 106 -15.89 -40.04 -11.35
CA ASP A 106 -16.26 -38.90 -10.51
C ASP A 106 -14.96 -38.49 -9.77
N VAL A 107 -14.50 -37.23 -9.89
CA VAL A 107 -13.30 -36.73 -9.17
C VAL A 107 -13.72 -35.95 -7.93
N THR A 108 -13.18 -36.34 -6.77
CA THR A 108 -13.53 -35.79 -5.44
C THR A 108 -12.27 -35.58 -4.59
N GLY A 109 -12.40 -34.95 -3.41
CA GLY A 109 -11.29 -34.80 -2.46
C GLY A 109 -10.57 -36.13 -2.14
N GLU A 110 -11.30 -37.25 -2.06
CA GLU A 110 -10.72 -38.58 -1.78
C GLU A 110 -9.76 -39.07 -2.88
N ASN A 111 -9.98 -38.71 -4.15
CA ASN A 111 -9.24 -39.24 -5.30
C ASN A 111 -8.50 -38.19 -6.16
N ALA A 112 -8.63 -36.88 -5.87
CA ALA A 112 -7.99 -35.80 -6.63
C ALA A 112 -6.47 -35.97 -6.81
N THR A 113 -5.77 -36.57 -5.84
CA THR A 113 -4.34 -36.91 -5.99
C THR A 113 -4.05 -37.90 -7.11
N GLU A 114 -4.98 -38.81 -7.43
CA GLU A 114 -4.86 -39.71 -8.58
C GLU A 114 -5.06 -38.98 -9.92
N PHE A 115 -5.59 -37.75 -9.91
CA PHE A 115 -5.79 -36.90 -11.09
C PHE A 115 -4.65 -35.90 -11.31
N TYR A 116 -4.40 -35.00 -10.35
CA TYR A 116 -3.47 -33.86 -10.49
C TYR A 116 -1.97 -34.20 -10.35
N ASP A 117 -1.60 -35.37 -9.79
CA ASP A 117 -0.17 -35.69 -9.61
C ASP A 117 0.49 -36.22 -10.91
N LYS A 118 -0.29 -36.51 -11.97
CA LYS A 118 0.15 -37.09 -13.25
C LYS A 118 -0.28 -36.23 -14.46
N GLU A 119 0.27 -36.54 -15.63
CA GLU A 119 -0.19 -36.02 -16.93
C GLU A 119 -1.32 -36.96 -17.42
N ASN A 120 -2.54 -36.44 -17.61
CA ASN A 120 -3.73 -37.18 -18.04
C ASN A 120 -3.84 -37.25 -19.58
N GLY A 121 -3.34 -36.25 -20.29
CA GLY A 121 -3.28 -36.22 -21.75
C GLY A 121 -3.77 -34.92 -22.39
N TYR A 122 -3.77 -34.91 -23.73
CA TYR A 122 -4.07 -33.70 -24.50
C TYR A 122 -5.53 -33.28 -24.39
N GLY A 123 -5.82 -32.17 -23.71
CA GLY A 123 -7.17 -31.60 -23.59
C GLY A 123 -7.38 -30.72 -22.37
N PHE A 124 -8.58 -30.16 -22.29
CA PHE A 124 -9.14 -29.54 -21.08
C PHE A 124 -9.84 -30.60 -20.22
N TRP A 125 -9.62 -30.54 -18.91
CA TRP A 125 -10.26 -31.42 -17.94
C TRP A 125 -11.13 -30.58 -17.00
N VAL A 126 -12.45 -30.78 -17.04
CA VAL A 126 -13.43 -29.98 -16.30
C VAL A 126 -14.02 -30.82 -15.16
N LEU A 127 -13.70 -30.47 -13.92
CA LEU A 127 -14.09 -31.17 -12.70
C LEU A 127 -15.26 -30.46 -12.01
N TYR A 128 -16.20 -31.25 -11.46
CA TYR A 128 -17.44 -30.77 -10.87
C TYR A 128 -17.46 -31.06 -9.35
N ASP A 129 -16.80 -30.20 -8.57
CA ASP A 129 -16.55 -30.37 -7.13
C ASP A 129 -17.84 -30.18 -6.30
N THR A 130 -18.67 -31.23 -6.30
CA THR A 130 -20.09 -31.20 -5.90
C THR A 130 -20.30 -30.74 -4.45
N ASP A 131 -19.36 -31.09 -3.57
CA ASP A 131 -19.38 -30.75 -2.14
C ASP A 131 -18.22 -29.85 -1.70
N GLY A 132 -17.39 -29.38 -2.65
CA GLY A 132 -16.21 -28.55 -2.41
C GLY A 132 -15.04 -29.29 -1.74
N SER A 133 -15.00 -30.62 -1.81
CA SER A 133 -13.95 -31.45 -1.21
C SER A 133 -12.62 -31.36 -1.96
N ILE A 134 -12.60 -31.14 -3.28
CA ILE A 134 -11.34 -30.91 -4.01
C ILE A 134 -10.70 -29.60 -3.52
N LEU A 135 -11.50 -28.54 -3.37
CA LEU A 135 -11.03 -27.26 -2.83
C LEU A 135 -10.51 -27.38 -1.39
N GLU A 136 -11.29 -27.96 -0.47
CA GLU A 136 -10.90 -28.04 0.94
C GLU A 136 -9.79 -29.07 1.22
N GLU A 137 -9.76 -30.22 0.54
CA GLU A 137 -8.86 -31.33 0.86
C GLU A 137 -7.59 -31.39 -0.02
N TYR A 138 -7.68 -31.07 -1.33
CA TYR A 138 -6.51 -31.08 -2.22
C TYR A 138 -5.82 -29.71 -2.28
N PHE A 139 -6.56 -28.64 -2.57
CA PHE A 139 -5.98 -27.29 -2.65
C PHE A 139 -5.79 -26.64 -1.27
N GLY A 140 -6.54 -27.06 -0.25
CA GLY A 140 -6.48 -26.50 1.10
C GLY A 140 -7.12 -25.11 1.21
N VAL A 141 -8.12 -24.82 0.37
CA VAL A 141 -8.76 -23.51 0.23
C VAL A 141 -10.24 -23.57 0.66
N PRO A 142 -10.80 -22.50 1.24
CA PRO A 142 -12.18 -22.52 1.73
C PRO A 142 -13.18 -22.49 0.56
N LYS A 143 -13.97 -23.55 0.41
CA LYS A 143 -15.07 -23.64 -0.58
C LYS A 143 -16.17 -22.58 -0.41
N SER A 144 -16.19 -21.85 0.71
CA SER A 144 -17.07 -20.71 0.95
C SER A 144 -16.49 -19.36 0.49
N SER A 145 -15.32 -19.34 -0.16
CA SER A 145 -14.70 -18.11 -0.68
C SER A 145 -13.98 -18.25 -2.02
N VAL A 146 -14.01 -19.44 -2.62
CA VAL A 146 -13.46 -19.76 -3.95
C VAL A 146 -14.60 -20.28 -4.82
N LEU A 147 -14.73 -19.82 -6.07
CA LEU A 147 -15.83 -20.19 -6.98
C LEU A 147 -15.41 -21.25 -8.01
N GLY A 148 -14.16 -21.20 -8.44
CA GLY A 148 -13.49 -22.24 -9.19
C GLY A 148 -11.98 -22.10 -9.02
N ILE A 149 -11.23 -22.98 -9.68
CA ILE A 149 -9.79 -22.79 -9.96
C ILE A 149 -9.50 -23.41 -11.32
N ALA A 150 -8.88 -22.67 -12.23
CA ALA A 150 -8.43 -23.19 -13.51
C ALA A 150 -7.03 -22.71 -13.95
N PHE A 151 -6.28 -23.59 -14.63
CA PHE A 151 -4.93 -23.27 -15.13
C PHE A 151 -4.42 -24.28 -16.18
N PRO A 152 -3.54 -23.86 -17.10
CA PRO A 152 -2.62 -24.73 -17.81
C PRO A 152 -1.71 -25.47 -16.82
N GLU A 153 -1.72 -26.80 -16.88
CA GLU A 153 -1.04 -27.67 -15.92
C GLU A 153 0.24 -28.28 -16.53
N TRP A 154 0.18 -28.68 -17.81
CA TRP A 154 1.33 -29.27 -18.51
C TRP A 154 1.56 -28.62 -19.89
N ALA A 155 2.85 -28.47 -20.23
CA ALA A 155 3.30 -27.96 -21.53
C ALA A 155 4.40 -28.85 -22.14
N ASP A 156 4.50 -28.88 -23.47
CA ASP A 156 5.51 -29.62 -24.22
C ASP A 156 6.90 -28.94 -24.22
N GLU A 157 7.89 -29.55 -24.90
CA GLU A 157 9.26 -28.99 -25.01
C GLU A 157 9.33 -27.71 -25.87
N ASN A 158 8.27 -27.39 -26.62
CA ASN A 158 8.14 -26.17 -27.42
C ASN A 158 7.38 -25.06 -26.67
N ASN A 159 6.92 -25.31 -25.44
CA ASN A 159 6.06 -24.45 -24.62
C ASN A 159 4.60 -24.36 -25.11
N ASN A 160 4.13 -25.31 -25.93
CA ASN A 160 2.70 -25.46 -26.19
C ASN A 160 2.03 -26.06 -24.96
N ILE A 161 0.87 -25.56 -24.57
CA ILE A 161 -0.01 -26.20 -23.60
C ILE A 161 -0.48 -27.52 -24.20
N ILE A 162 -0.43 -28.57 -23.39
CA ILE A 162 -0.99 -29.88 -23.71
C ILE A 162 -2.14 -30.24 -22.77
N GLU A 163 -2.12 -29.77 -21.53
CA GLU A 163 -3.10 -30.13 -20.51
C GLU A 163 -3.43 -28.91 -19.67
N ALA A 164 -4.72 -28.64 -19.48
CA ALA A 164 -5.22 -27.64 -18.54
C ALA A 164 -6.43 -28.20 -17.78
N THR A 165 -6.53 -27.83 -16.51
CA THR A 165 -7.53 -28.36 -15.58
C THR A 165 -8.35 -27.21 -15.03
N ALA A 166 -9.66 -27.41 -14.87
CA ALA A 166 -10.60 -26.43 -14.35
C ALA A 166 -11.58 -27.11 -13.39
N VAL A 167 -11.54 -26.76 -12.10
CA VAL A 167 -12.48 -27.27 -11.09
C VAL A 167 -13.52 -26.20 -10.75
N MET A 168 -14.79 -26.54 -10.94
CA MET A 168 -15.94 -25.66 -10.62
C MET A 168 -16.51 -26.05 -9.25
N ASN A 169 -16.78 -25.07 -8.38
CA ASN A 169 -17.29 -25.33 -7.04
C ASN A 169 -18.81 -25.55 -7.03
N GLY A 170 -19.24 -26.80 -6.92
CA GLY A 170 -20.64 -27.19 -6.79
C GLY A 170 -21.27 -26.82 -5.46
N TRP A 171 -20.48 -26.71 -4.39
CA TRP A 171 -21.00 -26.37 -3.07
C TRP A 171 -21.43 -24.90 -2.97
N ASN A 172 -20.77 -24.00 -3.70
CA ASN A 172 -20.97 -22.55 -3.61
C ASN A 172 -21.85 -22.02 -4.76
N VAL A 173 -23.06 -22.57 -4.87
CA VAL A 173 -24.09 -22.16 -5.83
C VAL A 173 -25.35 -21.75 -5.06
N TRP A 174 -25.99 -20.64 -5.45
CA TRP A 174 -27.17 -20.13 -4.77
C TRP A 174 -28.42 -20.94 -5.06
N ASP A 175 -29.26 -21.17 -4.04
CA ASP A 175 -30.48 -22.00 -4.14
C ASP A 175 -31.56 -21.41 -5.05
N HIS A 176 -31.42 -20.14 -5.46
CA HIS A 176 -32.24 -19.49 -6.49
C HIS A 176 -31.69 -19.61 -7.92
N ASP A 177 -30.45 -20.08 -8.15
CA ASP A 177 -29.89 -20.30 -9.50
C ASP A 177 -30.28 -21.67 -10.08
N THR A 178 -31.59 -21.98 -10.10
CA THR A 178 -32.15 -23.28 -10.51
C THR A 178 -31.83 -23.70 -11.95
N GLU A 179 -31.26 -22.82 -12.76
CA GLU A 179 -30.83 -23.08 -14.14
C GLU A 179 -29.31 -22.99 -14.31
N GLY A 180 -28.55 -22.64 -13.28
CA GLY A 180 -27.10 -22.44 -13.37
C GLY A 180 -26.67 -21.27 -14.25
N ASN A 181 -27.52 -20.25 -14.41
CA ASN A 181 -27.26 -19.13 -15.32
C ASN A 181 -26.34 -18.07 -14.69
N GLN A 182 -26.29 -17.96 -13.36
CA GLN A 182 -25.46 -17.01 -12.63
C GLN A 182 -24.08 -17.59 -12.32
N VAL A 183 -23.99 -18.91 -12.11
CA VAL A 183 -22.69 -19.63 -12.03
C VAL A 183 -22.03 -19.81 -13.40
N ALA A 184 -22.75 -19.65 -14.51
CA ALA A 184 -22.19 -19.70 -15.87
C ALA A 184 -21.08 -18.66 -16.12
N GLY A 185 -21.10 -17.52 -15.43
CA GLY A 185 -20.00 -16.56 -15.46
C GLY A 185 -18.70 -17.13 -14.89
N VAL A 186 -18.78 -17.88 -13.79
CA VAL A 186 -17.62 -18.57 -13.19
C VAL A 186 -17.01 -19.57 -14.18
N PHE A 187 -17.84 -20.39 -14.84
CA PHE A 187 -17.36 -21.34 -15.84
C PHE A 187 -16.64 -20.62 -17.00
N THR A 188 -17.21 -19.52 -17.50
CA THR A 188 -16.65 -18.78 -18.64
C THR A 188 -15.32 -18.10 -18.28
N HIS A 189 -15.26 -17.46 -17.13
CA HIS A 189 -14.07 -16.83 -16.56
C HIS A 189 -12.92 -17.82 -16.31
N GLU A 190 -13.18 -18.91 -15.57
CA GLU A 190 -12.18 -19.93 -15.24
C GLU A 190 -11.65 -20.63 -16.51
N PHE A 191 -12.51 -20.88 -17.51
CA PHE A 191 -12.03 -21.42 -18.78
C PHE A 191 -11.12 -20.43 -19.51
N GLY A 192 -11.31 -19.12 -19.33
CA GLY A 192 -10.34 -18.10 -19.73
C GLY A 192 -8.95 -18.33 -19.13
N HIS A 193 -8.86 -18.60 -17.82
CA HIS A 193 -7.60 -18.99 -17.19
C HIS A 193 -7.01 -20.28 -17.79
N ALA A 194 -7.81 -21.32 -18.01
CA ALA A 194 -7.37 -22.56 -18.66
C ALA A 194 -6.85 -22.34 -20.11
N ILE A 195 -7.39 -21.34 -20.81
CA ILE A 195 -6.95 -20.88 -22.15
C ILE A 195 -5.62 -20.09 -22.08
N ASN A 196 -5.12 -19.82 -20.87
CA ASN A 196 -3.95 -19.01 -20.49
C ASN A 196 -4.19 -17.49 -20.49
N LEU A 197 -5.40 -17.03 -20.20
CA LEU A 197 -5.74 -15.61 -20.05
C LEU A 197 -5.54 -15.13 -18.61
N SER A 198 -4.94 -13.95 -18.44
CA SER A 198 -5.00 -13.19 -17.20
C SER A 198 -6.39 -12.63 -16.96
N HIS A 199 -6.65 -12.30 -15.71
CA HIS A 199 -7.60 -11.25 -15.35
C HIS A 199 -7.27 -9.88 -15.99
N SER A 200 -8.28 -9.01 -16.12
CA SER A 200 -8.17 -7.62 -16.57
C SER A 200 -8.94 -6.65 -15.66
N GLN A 201 -8.85 -5.34 -15.91
CA GLN A 201 -9.64 -4.31 -15.22
C GLN A 201 -9.98 -3.19 -16.21
N VAL A 202 -11.26 -3.04 -16.54
CA VAL A 202 -11.81 -1.99 -17.42
C VAL A 202 -13.01 -1.30 -16.77
N ASN A 203 -13.97 -2.07 -16.26
CA ASN A 203 -15.19 -1.57 -15.64
C ASN A 203 -15.59 -2.32 -14.36
N GLY A 204 -15.14 -3.56 -14.14
CA GLY A 204 -15.56 -4.38 -13.00
C GLY A 204 -15.25 -3.75 -11.63
N SER A 205 -14.19 -2.95 -11.54
CA SER A 205 -13.86 -2.15 -10.35
C SER A 205 -14.96 -1.10 -10.04
N MET A 206 -15.57 -0.49 -11.06
CA MET A 206 -16.72 0.40 -10.88
C MET A 206 -17.98 -0.41 -10.51
N ALA A 207 -18.22 -1.52 -11.21
CA ALA A 207 -19.44 -2.30 -11.06
C ALA A 207 -19.54 -3.10 -9.75
N TYR A 208 -18.42 -3.46 -9.12
CA TYR A 208 -18.40 -4.22 -7.86
C TYR A 208 -17.86 -3.45 -6.65
N MET A 209 -16.92 -2.52 -6.85
CA MET A 209 -16.11 -1.96 -5.75
C MET A 209 -16.31 -0.46 -5.49
N SER A 210 -17.17 0.22 -6.25
CA SER A 210 -17.42 1.65 -6.12
C SER A 210 -18.61 1.96 -5.18
N TYR A 211 -18.40 2.89 -4.25
CA TYR A 211 -19.37 3.28 -3.22
C TYR A 211 -19.52 4.81 -3.15
N THR A 212 -20.66 5.33 -2.68
CA THR A 212 -20.87 6.81 -2.57
C THR A 212 -19.91 7.53 -1.60
N TYR A 213 -19.16 6.78 -0.77
CA TYR A 213 -18.11 7.28 0.12
C TYR A 213 -16.69 6.91 -0.36
N SER A 214 -16.57 6.17 -1.45
CA SER A 214 -15.32 5.69 -2.06
C SER A 214 -15.61 5.35 -3.53
N PRO A 215 -15.83 6.37 -4.39
CA PRO A 215 -16.26 6.16 -5.77
C PRO A 215 -15.09 5.85 -6.71
N ASN A 216 -15.38 5.03 -7.72
CA ASN A 216 -14.53 4.84 -8.90
C ASN A 216 -15.16 5.56 -10.12
N TYR A 217 -14.34 5.83 -11.13
CA TYR A 217 -14.68 6.70 -12.26
C TYR A 217 -14.23 6.07 -13.59
N PRO A 218 -14.94 6.31 -14.71
CA PRO A 218 -14.56 5.81 -16.04
C PRO A 218 -13.48 6.71 -16.68
N GLY A 219 -12.41 7.00 -15.93
CA GLY A 219 -11.43 8.04 -16.23
C GLY A 219 -10.81 8.65 -14.97
N ILE A 220 -10.07 9.75 -15.12
CA ILE A 220 -9.37 10.39 -13.99
C ILE A 220 -10.33 11.22 -13.12
N GLU A 221 -10.40 10.87 -11.83
CA GLU A 221 -11.13 11.61 -10.80
C GLU A 221 -10.82 13.11 -10.82
N GLY A 222 -11.87 13.94 -10.75
CA GLY A 222 -11.76 15.40 -10.76
C GLY A 222 -11.73 16.02 -12.16
N CYS A 223 -11.35 15.26 -13.19
CA CYS A 223 -11.26 15.72 -14.58
C CYS A 223 -12.60 15.76 -15.34
N GLY A 224 -13.69 16.11 -14.64
CA GLY A 224 -15.03 16.27 -15.23
C GLY A 224 -15.76 14.97 -15.59
N VAL A 225 -15.25 13.80 -15.20
CA VAL A 225 -15.96 12.52 -15.27
C VAL A 225 -16.83 12.30 -14.02
N GLU A 226 -18.04 11.78 -14.23
CA GLU A 226 -18.98 11.43 -13.15
C GLU A 226 -18.66 10.04 -12.58
N ALA A 227 -18.86 9.87 -11.28
CA ALA A 227 -18.65 8.59 -10.60
C ALA A 227 -19.65 7.51 -11.04
N VAL A 228 -19.17 6.27 -11.24
CA VAL A 228 -19.99 5.08 -11.50
C VAL A 228 -19.89 4.16 -10.31
N HIS A 229 -21.02 3.72 -9.78
CA HIS A 229 -21.17 3.01 -8.50
C HIS A 229 -21.50 1.53 -8.72
N ARG A 230 -21.31 0.68 -7.71
CA ARG A 230 -21.60 -0.75 -7.84
C ARG A 230 -23.04 -1.04 -8.28
N TYR A 231 -23.22 -2.07 -9.12
CA TYR A 231 -24.43 -2.29 -9.93
C TYR A 231 -25.72 -2.43 -9.08
N ASP A 232 -25.60 -3.05 -7.91
CA ASP A 232 -26.67 -3.32 -6.95
C ASP A 232 -26.83 -2.23 -5.86
N TYR A 233 -26.10 -1.12 -5.92
CA TYR A 233 -26.08 -0.15 -4.83
C TYR A 233 -27.46 0.47 -4.54
N PRO A 234 -27.88 0.63 -3.25
CA PRO A 234 -29.24 1.08 -2.96
C PRO A 234 -29.51 2.52 -3.42
N ALA A 235 -30.48 2.69 -4.33
CA ALA A 235 -30.91 3.97 -4.90
C ALA A 235 -31.30 5.05 -3.85
N ALA A 236 -31.57 4.66 -2.60
CA ALA A 236 -31.79 5.57 -1.47
C ALA A 236 -30.58 6.50 -1.18
N TYR A 237 -29.38 6.14 -1.63
CA TYR A 237 -28.16 6.95 -1.50
C TYR A 237 -27.89 7.87 -2.71
N GLY A 238 -28.74 7.85 -3.74
CA GLY A 238 -28.60 8.73 -4.92
C GLY A 238 -27.45 8.38 -5.86
N ALA A 239 -27.00 7.13 -5.85
CA ALA A 239 -25.89 6.66 -6.67
C ALA A 239 -26.23 6.54 -8.17
N ASN A 240 -25.19 6.69 -8.99
CA ASN A 240 -25.19 6.38 -10.42
C ASN A 240 -24.64 4.95 -10.60
N ASN A 241 -25.50 3.95 -10.48
CA ASN A 241 -25.11 2.53 -10.54
C ASN A 241 -24.64 2.15 -11.96
N ALA A 242 -23.66 1.26 -12.02
CA ALA A 242 -23.28 0.54 -13.23
C ALA A 242 -24.45 -0.29 -13.78
N ASP A 243 -24.55 -0.36 -15.10
CA ASP A 243 -25.24 -1.44 -15.80
C ASP A 243 -24.34 -2.70 -15.71
N PRO A 244 -24.80 -3.86 -15.20
CA PRO A 244 -23.94 -5.03 -15.09
C PRO A 244 -23.42 -5.54 -16.44
N ALA A 245 -24.03 -5.18 -17.58
CA ALA A 245 -23.56 -5.57 -18.90
C ALA A 245 -22.23 -4.92 -19.32
N ILE A 246 -21.67 -4.00 -18.53
CA ILE A 246 -20.35 -3.38 -18.80
C ILE A 246 -19.18 -4.24 -18.31
N ILE A 247 -19.42 -5.28 -17.52
CA ILE A 247 -18.39 -5.98 -16.76
C ILE A 247 -17.66 -6.98 -17.65
N GLU A 248 -16.36 -6.74 -17.84
CA GLU A 248 -15.45 -7.64 -18.52
C GLU A 248 -15.38 -9.03 -17.85
N THR A 249 -15.44 -10.08 -18.65
CA THR A 249 -15.55 -11.47 -18.15
C THR A 249 -14.31 -11.87 -17.36
N MET A 250 -13.12 -11.41 -17.76
CA MET A 250 -11.89 -11.60 -17.02
C MET A 250 -11.70 -10.64 -15.80
N PHE A 251 -12.71 -9.91 -15.32
CA PHE A 251 -12.58 -9.18 -14.04
C PHE A 251 -12.50 -10.14 -12.84
N PRO A 252 -11.51 -10.01 -11.91
CA PRO A 252 -11.20 -11.01 -10.86
C PRO A 252 -12.23 -11.23 -9.73
N PHE A 253 -13.46 -10.74 -9.87
CA PHE A 253 -14.53 -10.93 -8.91
C PHE A 253 -15.86 -11.12 -9.65
N ILE A 254 -16.67 -12.08 -9.20
CA ILE A 254 -17.96 -12.42 -9.83
C ILE A 254 -19.05 -12.53 -8.77
N ASP A 255 -20.10 -11.73 -8.91
CA ASP A 255 -21.33 -11.88 -8.12
C ASP A 255 -22.29 -12.87 -8.80
N HIS A 256 -21.98 -14.15 -8.61
CA HIS A 256 -22.79 -15.30 -9.02
C HIS A 256 -24.12 -15.45 -8.24
N SER A 257 -24.55 -14.42 -7.50
CA SER A 257 -25.86 -14.35 -6.82
C SER A 257 -26.90 -13.48 -7.55
N GLY A 258 -26.51 -12.80 -8.63
CA GLY A 258 -27.36 -11.86 -9.34
C GLY A 258 -26.98 -11.67 -10.81
N GLN A 259 -27.46 -10.59 -11.42
CA GLN A 259 -27.34 -10.33 -12.86
C GLN A 259 -25.88 -10.30 -13.34
N ALA A 260 -24.95 -9.79 -12.52
CA ALA A 260 -23.56 -9.62 -12.93
C ALA A 260 -22.84 -10.94 -13.26
N GLY A 261 -23.14 -12.04 -12.54
CA GLY A 261 -22.66 -13.38 -12.90
C GLY A 261 -23.26 -13.96 -14.18
N ILE A 262 -24.40 -13.42 -14.66
CA ILE A 262 -24.99 -13.76 -15.96
C ILE A 262 -24.28 -12.97 -17.07
N GLU A 263 -24.04 -11.67 -16.87
CA GLU A 263 -23.35 -10.84 -17.89
C GLU A 263 -21.89 -11.28 -18.09
N GLN A 264 -21.18 -11.70 -17.03
CA GLN A 264 -19.84 -12.29 -17.17
C GLN A 264 -19.83 -13.73 -17.73
N SER A 265 -20.96 -14.24 -18.25
CA SER A 265 -21.00 -15.53 -18.95
C SER A 265 -20.75 -15.42 -20.45
N THR A 266 -20.56 -14.22 -21.01
CA THR A 266 -20.31 -13.98 -22.45
C THR A 266 -18.85 -13.58 -22.72
N VAL A 267 -18.51 -13.40 -24.00
CA VAL A 267 -17.19 -12.95 -24.47
C VAL A 267 -17.42 -11.98 -25.64
N ASP A 268 -18.07 -10.86 -25.34
CA ASP A 268 -18.46 -9.83 -26.31
C ASP A 268 -17.91 -8.43 -26.01
N HIS A 269 -17.30 -8.21 -24.84
CA HIS A 269 -16.52 -7.02 -24.55
C HIS A 269 -15.23 -6.97 -25.37
N PRO A 270 -14.83 -5.81 -25.92
CA PRO A 270 -13.60 -5.68 -26.70
C PRO A 270 -12.31 -6.07 -25.96
N ASP A 271 -12.30 -6.01 -24.63
CA ASP A 271 -11.19 -6.42 -23.76
C ASP A 271 -10.99 -7.94 -23.74
N ASP A 272 -12.02 -8.72 -23.41
CA ASP A 272 -11.97 -10.19 -23.44
C ASP A 272 -11.67 -10.73 -24.85
N MET A 273 -12.28 -10.11 -25.88
CA MET A 273 -11.96 -10.39 -27.27
C MET A 273 -10.48 -10.10 -27.60
N ALA A 274 -9.91 -9.01 -27.08
CA ALA A 274 -8.49 -8.69 -27.26
C ALA A 274 -7.61 -9.71 -26.54
N ALA A 275 -7.92 -10.07 -25.29
CA ALA A 275 -7.15 -10.98 -24.46
C ALA A 275 -6.91 -12.33 -25.18
N ILE A 276 -7.96 -12.97 -25.68
CA ILE A 276 -7.81 -14.25 -26.41
C ILE A 276 -7.17 -14.06 -27.79
N SER A 277 -7.52 -13.02 -28.53
CA SER A 277 -6.95 -12.74 -29.87
C SER A 277 -5.46 -12.38 -29.83
N ASN A 278 -4.97 -11.87 -28.69
CA ASN A 278 -3.55 -11.57 -28.48
C ASN A 278 -2.68 -12.83 -28.36
N ILE A 279 -3.23 -13.96 -27.88
CA ILE A 279 -2.52 -15.25 -27.78
C ILE A 279 -2.77 -16.13 -29.02
N TYR A 280 -4.00 -16.10 -29.56
CA TYR A 280 -4.47 -16.96 -30.66
C TYR A 280 -4.91 -16.17 -31.90
N PRO A 281 -4.10 -15.24 -32.45
CA PRO A 281 -4.54 -14.33 -33.51
C PRO A 281 -4.87 -15.04 -34.83
N THR A 282 -5.98 -14.65 -35.45
CA THR A 282 -6.21 -14.86 -36.89
C THR A 282 -5.21 -14.07 -37.75
N GLU A 283 -4.98 -14.50 -38.99
CA GLU A 283 -4.06 -13.82 -39.92
C GLU A 283 -4.42 -12.34 -40.14
N ASP A 284 -5.72 -11.98 -40.05
CA ASP A 284 -6.24 -10.63 -40.27
C ASP A 284 -6.46 -9.81 -38.99
N TYR A 285 -6.32 -10.36 -37.77
CA TYR A 285 -6.55 -9.59 -36.52
C TYR A 285 -5.72 -8.30 -36.47
N ALA A 286 -4.42 -8.40 -36.78
CA ALA A 286 -3.51 -7.27 -36.79
C ALA A 286 -3.66 -6.35 -38.03
N SER A 287 -4.35 -6.79 -39.09
CA SER A 287 -4.60 -5.98 -40.31
C SER A 287 -5.93 -5.23 -40.25
N THR A 288 -6.88 -5.73 -39.45
CA THR A 288 -8.27 -5.24 -39.36
C THR A 288 -8.55 -4.37 -38.13
N THR A 289 -7.73 -4.46 -37.08
CA THR A 289 -7.91 -3.67 -35.84
C THR A 289 -6.89 -2.53 -35.71
N GLY A 290 -7.18 -1.55 -34.85
CA GLY A 290 -6.21 -0.55 -34.42
C GLY A 290 -5.37 -1.02 -33.23
N THR A 291 -4.22 -0.39 -33.00
CA THR A 291 -3.34 -0.67 -31.86
C THR A 291 -2.74 0.61 -31.32
N ILE A 292 -2.64 0.75 -30.00
CA ILE A 292 -1.90 1.81 -29.31
C ILE A 292 -0.86 1.15 -28.38
N THR A 293 0.36 1.65 -28.39
CA THR A 293 1.46 1.17 -27.54
C THR A 293 2.27 2.36 -27.04
N GLY A 294 2.95 2.17 -25.91
CA GLY A 294 3.90 3.12 -25.38
C GLY A 294 4.60 2.53 -24.17
N VAL A 295 5.30 3.40 -23.44
CA VAL A 295 6.01 3.03 -22.21
C VAL A 295 5.68 4.06 -21.14
N LEU A 296 5.23 3.60 -19.98
CA LEU A 296 5.14 4.43 -18.78
C LEU A 296 6.52 4.58 -18.14
N ARG A 297 6.92 5.83 -17.89
CA ARG A 297 8.17 6.17 -17.20
C ARG A 297 7.90 7.02 -15.96
N LEU A 298 8.80 6.92 -14.99
CA LEU A 298 8.89 7.86 -13.89
C LEU A 298 9.23 9.26 -14.40
N LYS A 299 9.05 10.25 -13.52
CA LYS A 299 9.29 11.67 -13.79
C LYS A 299 10.72 12.05 -14.23
N ASP A 300 11.66 11.12 -14.10
CA ASP A 300 13.04 11.27 -14.60
C ASP A 300 13.17 11.08 -16.12
N GLY A 301 12.08 10.69 -16.80
CA GLY A 301 12.02 10.51 -18.24
C GLY A 301 12.69 9.24 -18.77
N VAL A 302 13.21 8.37 -17.90
CA VAL A 302 14.09 7.25 -18.30
C VAL A 302 13.75 5.94 -17.61
N THR A 303 13.44 5.94 -16.31
CA THR A 303 13.12 4.71 -15.57
C THR A 303 11.70 4.26 -15.87
N GLU A 304 11.56 3.10 -16.52
CA GLU A 304 10.26 2.50 -16.82
C GLU A 304 9.55 1.99 -15.55
N TYR A 305 8.20 1.97 -15.56
CA TYR A 305 7.40 1.58 -14.39
C TYR A 305 6.32 0.55 -14.71
N SER A 306 6.49 -0.67 -14.18
CA SER A 306 5.53 -1.78 -14.29
C SER A 306 4.38 -1.66 -13.28
N GLY A 307 3.31 -2.43 -13.50
CA GLY A 307 2.29 -2.63 -12.48
C GLY A 307 1.15 -1.61 -12.48
N ILE A 308 1.03 -0.77 -13.53
CA ILE A 308 -0.03 0.24 -13.66
C ILE A 308 -0.98 -0.14 -14.80
N ASN A 309 -2.28 0.05 -14.57
CA ASN A 309 -3.30 -0.24 -15.58
C ASN A 309 -3.40 0.92 -16.56
N VAL A 310 -3.45 0.62 -17.86
CA VAL A 310 -3.61 1.60 -18.93
C VAL A 310 -4.88 1.25 -19.70
N ILE A 311 -5.88 2.13 -19.66
CA ILE A 311 -7.16 1.91 -20.35
C ILE A 311 -7.25 2.86 -21.54
N ALA A 312 -7.56 2.31 -22.72
CA ALA A 312 -8.05 3.05 -23.87
C ALA A 312 -9.58 3.00 -23.87
N ARG A 313 -10.25 4.16 -23.76
CA ARG A 313 -11.72 4.28 -23.63
C ARG A 313 -12.29 5.10 -24.79
N ASN A 314 -13.23 4.53 -25.55
CA ASN A 314 -13.83 5.21 -26.72
C ASN A 314 -14.67 6.42 -26.27
N VAL A 315 -14.39 7.60 -26.83
CA VAL A 315 -15.10 8.86 -26.55
C VAL A 315 -16.59 8.78 -26.90
N ASN A 316 -16.98 7.99 -27.90
CA ASN A 316 -18.36 7.83 -28.34
C ASN A 316 -19.13 6.72 -27.59
N ASN A 317 -18.43 5.75 -27.00
CA ASN A 317 -19.01 4.59 -26.32
C ASN A 317 -18.18 4.16 -25.09
N PRO A 318 -18.03 5.02 -24.08
CA PRO A 318 -16.99 4.87 -23.06
C PRO A 318 -17.17 3.68 -22.12
N MET A 319 -18.34 3.05 -22.06
CA MET A 319 -18.58 1.92 -21.15
C MET A 319 -18.50 0.54 -21.84
N PHE A 320 -18.81 0.46 -23.14
CA PHE A 320 -18.86 -0.81 -23.89
C PHE A 320 -17.78 -0.93 -24.99
N ASP A 321 -17.02 0.13 -25.27
CA ASP A 321 -15.85 0.10 -26.15
C ASP A 321 -14.64 0.68 -25.40
N ALA A 322 -14.05 -0.18 -24.57
CA ALA A 322 -12.86 0.11 -23.77
C ALA A 322 -12.01 -1.16 -23.62
N ILE A 323 -10.68 -1.00 -23.65
CA ILE A 323 -9.70 -2.09 -23.59
C ILE A 323 -8.55 -1.68 -22.66
N SER A 324 -8.08 -2.61 -21.83
CA SER A 324 -6.96 -2.45 -20.90
C SER A 324 -5.66 -3.14 -21.39
N ASP A 325 -4.53 -2.69 -20.84
CA ASP A 325 -3.31 -3.49 -20.70
C ASP A 325 -2.52 -2.99 -19.48
N MET A 326 -1.70 -3.84 -18.86
CA MET A 326 -0.81 -3.45 -17.77
C MET A 326 0.60 -3.16 -18.29
N THR A 327 1.22 -2.11 -17.76
CA THR A 327 2.65 -1.87 -17.97
C THR A 327 3.49 -3.04 -17.46
N GLY A 328 4.19 -3.70 -18.38
CA GLY A 328 4.98 -4.91 -18.11
C GLY A 328 4.27 -6.25 -18.30
N SER A 329 3.01 -6.28 -18.78
CA SER A 329 2.22 -7.51 -19.02
C SER A 329 2.97 -8.57 -19.85
N ALA A 330 3.77 -8.12 -20.83
CA ALA A 330 4.58 -8.98 -21.69
C ALA A 330 5.72 -9.71 -20.95
N THR A 331 6.27 -9.15 -19.87
CA THR A 331 7.35 -9.77 -19.09
C THR A 331 6.89 -10.34 -17.74
N GLN A 332 5.69 -10.02 -17.25
CA GLN A 332 5.19 -10.46 -15.95
C GLN A 332 6.14 -10.09 -14.79
N GLY A 333 6.85 -8.97 -14.89
CA GLY A 333 7.87 -8.54 -13.93
C GLY A 333 9.12 -9.45 -13.86
N LYS A 334 9.25 -10.44 -14.75
CA LYS A 334 10.36 -11.41 -14.75
C LYS A 334 11.71 -10.81 -15.17
N ILE A 335 11.71 -9.62 -15.80
CA ILE A 335 12.92 -8.96 -16.34
C ILE A 335 12.92 -7.47 -15.97
N GLY A 336 13.21 -7.19 -14.70
CA GLY A 336 13.37 -5.81 -14.19
C GLY A 336 12.09 -4.97 -14.28
N PRO A 337 12.22 -3.63 -14.18
CA PRO A 337 11.14 -2.71 -14.54
C PRO A 337 10.93 -2.71 -16.05
N ASP A 338 9.67 -2.88 -16.44
CA ASP A 338 9.16 -2.90 -17.80
C ASP A 338 7.89 -2.05 -17.85
N GLY A 339 7.96 -0.88 -18.46
CA GLY A 339 6.86 0.09 -18.51
C GLY A 339 5.98 -0.08 -19.75
N ARG A 340 6.30 -1.03 -20.62
CA ARG A 340 5.70 -1.16 -21.95
C ARG A 340 4.28 -1.74 -21.84
N PHE A 341 3.37 -1.20 -22.64
CA PHE A 341 2.01 -1.71 -22.83
C PHE A 341 1.65 -1.74 -24.32
N THR A 342 0.70 -2.56 -24.75
CA THR A 342 0.19 -2.62 -26.13
C THR A 342 -1.28 -3.03 -26.18
N ILE A 343 -2.16 -2.03 -26.17
CA ILE A 343 -3.61 -2.18 -26.33
C ILE A 343 -3.94 -2.45 -27.81
N ARG A 344 -4.69 -3.52 -28.08
CA ARG A 344 -5.10 -3.97 -29.43
C ARG A 344 -6.64 -4.02 -29.52
N ASN A 345 -7.17 -4.59 -30.61
CA ASN A 345 -8.60 -4.74 -30.87
C ASN A 345 -9.41 -3.42 -30.95
N LEU A 346 -8.74 -2.28 -31.16
CA LEU A 346 -9.40 -0.98 -31.20
C LEU A 346 -10.23 -0.81 -32.48
N THR A 347 -11.47 -0.34 -32.35
CA THR A 347 -12.44 -0.13 -33.42
C THR A 347 -11.94 0.90 -34.44
N PRO A 348 -11.63 0.52 -35.70
CA PRO A 348 -11.09 1.46 -36.69
C PRO A 348 -12.06 2.58 -37.04
N GLY A 349 -11.60 3.82 -36.96
CA GLY A 349 -12.39 5.04 -37.19
C GLY A 349 -12.94 5.68 -35.92
N GLU A 350 -12.99 4.94 -34.80
CA GLU A 350 -13.35 5.48 -33.49
C GLU A 350 -12.16 6.21 -32.83
N SER A 351 -12.44 6.98 -31.77
CA SER A 351 -11.46 7.82 -31.08
C SER A 351 -11.39 7.47 -29.60
N TYR A 352 -10.19 7.13 -29.12
CA TYR A 352 -9.94 6.67 -27.76
C TYR A 352 -9.15 7.71 -26.97
N VAL A 353 -9.56 7.97 -25.73
CA VAL A 353 -8.67 8.59 -24.73
C VAL A 353 -7.96 7.50 -23.95
N LEU A 354 -6.68 7.71 -23.63
CA LEU A 354 -5.91 6.81 -22.77
C LEU A 354 -5.70 7.45 -21.40
N TYR A 355 -5.71 6.64 -20.35
CA TYR A 355 -5.41 7.11 -18.99
C TYR A 355 -4.80 6.01 -18.10
N LEU A 356 -4.13 6.45 -17.03
CA LEU A 356 -3.51 5.58 -16.01
C LEU A 356 -4.42 5.41 -14.79
N GLU A 357 -4.55 4.18 -14.28
CA GLU A 357 -5.24 3.91 -13.00
C GLU A 357 -4.57 2.80 -12.17
N GLU A 358 -4.91 2.74 -10.88
CA GLU A 358 -4.50 1.65 -9.99
C GLU A 358 -5.42 0.43 -10.16
N ILE A 359 -4.83 -0.76 -10.07
CA ILE A 359 -5.61 -1.99 -9.91
C ILE A 359 -6.24 -1.99 -8.51
N THR A 360 -7.56 -2.05 -8.46
CA THR A 360 -8.30 -1.93 -7.20
C THR A 360 -8.11 -3.16 -6.31
N ALA A 361 -8.21 -4.36 -6.90
CA ALA A 361 -8.03 -5.64 -6.22
C ALA A 361 -7.87 -6.80 -7.25
N GLY A 362 -7.61 -8.02 -6.75
CA GLY A 362 -7.55 -9.27 -7.53
C GLY A 362 -6.14 -9.86 -7.66
N GLY A 363 -6.02 -11.17 -7.95
CA GLY A 363 -4.75 -11.85 -8.31
C GLY A 363 -4.58 -11.95 -9.84
N TYR A 364 -3.36 -12.08 -10.39
CA TYR A 364 -3.08 -11.93 -11.85
C TYR A 364 -1.58 -12.38 -12.18
N PRO A 365 -0.91 -12.07 -13.35
CA PRO A 365 0.57 -12.13 -13.71
C PRO A 365 1.73 -11.06 -13.37
N THR A 366 1.65 -9.73 -13.61
CA THR A 366 2.66 -8.63 -13.31
C THR A 366 2.37 -7.76 -12.06
N THR A 367 3.18 -7.76 -10.99
CA THR A 367 2.84 -7.10 -9.67
C THR A 367 2.31 -5.65 -9.75
N PRO A 368 1.02 -5.36 -9.39
CA PRO A 368 0.47 -4.03 -9.37
C PRO A 368 1.23 -3.17 -8.41
N GLN A 369 1.51 -1.97 -8.86
CA GLN A 369 2.00 -0.91 -8.01
C GLN A 369 0.87 0.08 -7.75
N ARG A 370 1.07 0.92 -6.75
CA ARG A 370 0.37 2.20 -6.71
C ARG A 370 1.00 3.13 -7.73
N LEU A 371 0.24 4.13 -8.18
CA LEU A 371 0.78 5.17 -9.06
C LEU A 371 1.96 5.84 -8.35
N ALA A 372 3.06 6.08 -9.08
CA ALA A 372 4.22 6.78 -8.53
C ALA A 372 4.01 8.31 -8.48
N SER A 373 2.88 8.77 -9.05
CA SER A 373 2.37 10.14 -8.98
C SER A 373 0.83 10.12 -9.03
N VAL A 374 0.19 11.16 -9.58
CA VAL A 374 -1.22 11.18 -9.95
C VAL A 374 -1.53 10.18 -11.08
N GLY A 375 -2.82 9.87 -11.25
CA GLY A 375 -3.31 9.26 -12.49
C GLY A 375 -3.67 10.35 -13.48
N GLU A 376 -3.40 10.14 -14.76
CA GLU A 376 -3.48 11.18 -15.80
C GLU A 376 -3.96 10.63 -17.14
N TYR A 377 -4.52 11.52 -17.97
CA TYR A 377 -4.85 11.27 -19.37
C TYR A 377 -3.66 11.54 -20.28
N TRP A 378 -3.48 10.68 -21.29
CA TRP A 378 -2.47 10.89 -22.33
C TRP A 378 -2.80 12.08 -23.23
N ASN A 379 -1.81 12.90 -23.56
CA ASN A 379 -1.99 14.00 -24.52
C ASN A 379 -0.73 14.35 -25.36
N LEU A 380 -0.90 15.25 -26.34
CA LEU A 380 0.17 15.66 -27.25
C LEU A 380 1.27 16.55 -26.64
N ALA A 381 1.11 16.99 -25.39
CA ALA A 381 2.12 17.74 -24.64
C ALA A 381 2.85 16.88 -23.59
N GLU A 382 2.65 15.55 -23.62
CA GLU A 382 3.13 14.59 -22.60
C GLU A 382 4.55 14.87 -22.09
N SER A 383 4.68 15.11 -20.79
CA SER A 383 5.94 15.44 -20.12
C SER A 383 5.82 15.34 -18.60
N SER A 384 6.91 15.12 -17.88
CA SER A 384 6.89 15.13 -16.41
C SER A 384 6.78 16.52 -15.76
N ASP A 385 6.43 17.59 -16.49
CA ASP A 385 6.24 18.94 -15.94
C ASP A 385 4.73 19.30 -15.85
N PRO A 386 4.15 19.38 -14.62
CA PRO A 386 2.72 19.64 -14.42
C PRO A 386 2.18 20.99 -14.90
N LEU A 387 3.06 21.87 -15.43
CA LEU A 387 2.67 23.15 -16.03
C LEU A 387 2.53 23.08 -17.56
N THR A 388 3.07 22.04 -18.20
CA THR A 388 2.92 21.78 -19.64
C THR A 388 2.11 20.53 -19.95
N ASP A 389 2.09 19.57 -19.03
CA ASP A 389 1.26 18.38 -19.09
C ASP A 389 0.25 18.40 -17.94
N ASN A 390 -1.04 18.53 -18.24
CA ASN A 390 -2.09 18.56 -17.23
C ASN A 390 -2.79 17.21 -17.17
N ALA A 391 -2.86 16.60 -15.98
CA ALA A 391 -3.48 15.29 -15.79
C ALA A 391 -4.94 15.15 -16.29
N CYS A 392 -5.64 16.27 -16.50
CA CYS A 392 -6.99 16.32 -17.07
C CYS A 392 -7.06 16.66 -18.56
N ASP A 393 -5.98 17.10 -19.20
CA ASP A 393 -5.94 17.32 -20.64
C ASP A 393 -5.75 15.98 -21.37
N ALA A 394 -6.68 15.65 -22.26
CA ALA A 394 -6.68 14.40 -23.03
C ALA A 394 -6.62 14.69 -24.53
N THR A 395 -5.77 13.98 -25.27
CA THR A 395 -5.84 13.96 -26.75
C THR A 395 -6.42 12.64 -27.25
N PRO A 396 -7.64 12.63 -27.84
CA PRO A 396 -8.18 11.42 -28.44
C PRO A 396 -7.34 10.91 -29.61
N ILE A 397 -6.96 9.63 -29.57
CA ILE A 397 -6.26 8.92 -30.62
C ILE A 397 -7.30 8.22 -31.51
N VAL A 398 -7.34 8.57 -32.81
CA VAL A 398 -8.14 7.84 -33.80
C VAL A 398 -7.48 6.49 -34.10
N ALA A 399 -8.23 5.40 -33.91
CA ALA A 399 -7.78 4.06 -34.27
C ALA A 399 -7.87 3.84 -35.80
N GLU A 400 -6.86 3.20 -36.38
CA GLU A 400 -6.78 2.91 -37.81
C GLU A 400 -6.40 1.44 -38.02
N ALA A 401 -7.11 0.73 -38.91
CA ALA A 401 -6.89 -0.69 -39.18
C ALA A 401 -5.48 -0.96 -39.70
N GLY A 402 -4.74 -1.87 -39.04
CA GLY A 402 -3.36 -2.18 -39.40
C GLY A 402 -2.33 -1.13 -38.97
N VAL A 403 -2.70 -0.18 -38.12
CA VAL A 403 -1.83 0.93 -37.67
C VAL A 403 -1.61 0.88 -36.16
N THR A 404 -0.34 0.78 -35.77
CA THR A 404 0.12 1.03 -34.40
C THR A 404 0.38 2.52 -34.20
N LYS A 405 -0.32 3.13 -33.25
CA LYS A 405 -0.06 4.48 -32.73
C LYS A 405 0.89 4.41 -31.52
N GLN A 406 1.58 5.51 -31.24
CA GLN A 406 2.47 5.64 -30.07
C GLN A 406 1.84 6.59 -29.04
N ALA A 407 1.88 6.21 -27.77
CA ALA A 407 1.43 6.98 -26.62
C ALA A 407 2.34 6.63 -25.41
N ASP A 408 3.58 7.12 -25.42
CA ASP A 408 4.43 7.08 -24.21
C ASP A 408 3.77 7.90 -23.09
N PHE A 409 3.92 7.46 -21.85
CA PHE A 409 3.46 8.17 -20.64
C PHE A 409 4.65 8.60 -19.77
N TYR A 410 4.54 9.77 -19.13
CA TYR A 410 5.57 10.29 -18.21
C TYR A 410 4.94 10.79 -16.91
N PHE A 411 5.08 10.04 -15.81
CA PHE A 411 4.48 10.40 -14.53
C PHE A 411 4.79 11.85 -14.15
N ASN A 412 3.73 12.64 -13.98
CA ASN A 412 3.84 14.07 -13.70
C ASN A 412 4.62 14.35 -12.40
N GLY A 413 5.57 15.28 -12.41
CA GLY A 413 6.29 15.70 -11.20
C GLY A 413 7.64 16.36 -11.49
N PHE A 414 7.88 17.53 -10.88
CA PHE A 414 9.05 18.32 -11.25
C PHE A 414 10.40 17.65 -10.89
N GLU A 415 11.36 17.69 -11.83
CA GLU A 415 12.78 17.32 -11.63
C GLU A 415 13.49 18.12 -10.51
N LYS A 416 12.94 19.29 -10.13
CA LYS A 416 13.63 20.32 -9.33
C LYS A 416 12.73 20.89 -8.25
N GLY A 417 13.33 21.33 -7.15
CA GLY A 417 12.63 21.58 -5.90
C GLY A 417 12.53 20.32 -5.07
N VAL A 418 11.51 20.23 -4.22
CA VAL A 418 11.30 19.09 -3.32
C VAL A 418 11.20 17.78 -4.09
N GLN A 419 11.93 16.77 -3.64
CA GLN A 419 11.87 15.41 -4.16
C GLN A 419 11.27 14.46 -3.13
N VAL A 420 10.46 13.51 -3.58
CA VAL A 420 9.81 12.50 -2.73
C VAL A 420 10.13 11.10 -3.22
N THR A 421 10.24 10.17 -2.28
CA THR A 421 10.47 8.75 -2.53
C THR A 421 9.49 7.94 -1.67
N PRO A 422 8.46 7.32 -2.27
CA PRO A 422 7.61 6.36 -1.56
C PRO A 422 8.42 5.16 -1.05
N VAL A 423 8.21 4.78 0.21
CA VAL A 423 8.85 3.64 0.86
C VAL A 423 7.75 2.65 1.25
N VAL A 424 7.31 1.88 0.26
CA VAL A 424 6.19 0.93 0.36
C VAL A 424 6.51 -0.27 1.26
N ALA A 425 5.47 -0.86 1.85
CA ALA A 425 5.50 -2.09 2.67
C ALA A 425 6.34 -2.02 3.98
N ALA A 426 6.59 -0.84 4.53
CA ALA A 426 7.34 -0.67 5.78
C ALA A 426 6.83 0.52 6.63
N PHE A 427 7.09 0.48 7.94
CA PHE A 427 6.87 1.62 8.85
C PHE A 427 8.21 2.12 9.42
N ILE A 428 8.69 3.26 8.90
CA ILE A 428 9.86 3.99 9.41
C ILE A 428 9.51 4.64 10.75
N ARG A 429 10.44 4.56 11.71
CA ARG A 429 10.35 5.16 13.04
C ARG A 429 11.41 6.23 13.32
N ASP A 430 12.55 6.18 12.62
CA ASP A 430 13.62 7.17 12.79
C ASP A 430 14.45 7.38 11.52
N LEU A 431 15.09 8.54 11.39
CA LEU A 431 16.03 8.93 10.36
C LEU A 431 17.35 9.35 11.04
N SER A 432 18.44 8.67 10.71
CA SER A 432 19.76 9.09 11.19
C SER A 432 20.02 10.53 10.78
N LYS A 433 20.55 11.34 11.70
CA LYS A 433 20.70 12.78 11.51
C LYS A 433 21.63 13.18 10.33
N SER A 434 22.27 12.23 9.65
CA SER A 434 22.94 12.43 8.35
C SER A 434 21.99 12.47 7.15
N GLY A 435 20.71 12.12 7.29
CA GLY A 435 19.72 12.00 6.20
C GLY A 435 19.83 10.71 5.36
N ASN A 436 20.90 9.91 5.52
CA ASN A 436 21.26 8.85 4.56
C ASN A 436 20.86 7.42 4.99
N VAL A 437 20.28 7.25 6.19
CA VAL A 437 19.81 5.94 6.70
C VAL A 437 18.56 6.16 7.55
N ALA A 438 17.48 5.45 7.25
CA ALA A 438 16.29 5.37 8.10
C ALA A 438 16.19 4.00 8.77
N ALA A 439 15.40 3.90 9.83
CA ALA A 439 15.14 2.66 10.57
C ALA A 439 13.66 2.51 10.90
N GLY A 440 13.20 1.27 11.01
CA GLY A 440 11.79 0.97 11.27
C GLY A 440 11.53 -0.52 11.47
N GLU A 441 10.28 -0.92 11.24
CA GLU A 441 9.84 -2.32 11.30
C GLU A 441 8.99 -2.77 10.10
N VAL A 442 9.07 -4.06 9.80
CA VAL A 442 8.14 -4.79 8.92
C VAL A 442 7.61 -5.97 9.74
N GLY A 443 6.33 -5.93 10.08
CA GLY A 443 5.78 -6.81 11.12
C GLY A 443 6.53 -6.61 12.45
N SER A 444 6.99 -7.70 13.06
CA SER A 444 7.78 -7.66 14.30
C SER A 444 9.29 -7.43 14.09
N THR A 445 9.78 -7.36 12.85
CA THR A 445 11.22 -7.41 12.54
C THR A 445 11.77 -6.03 12.22
N ALA A 446 12.88 -5.65 12.86
CA ALA A 446 13.57 -4.39 12.61
C ALA A 446 14.26 -4.35 11.22
N PHE A 447 14.33 -3.16 10.60
CA PHE A 447 15.10 -2.94 9.36
C PHE A 447 15.86 -1.60 9.37
N LEU A 448 16.86 -1.51 8.49
CA LEU A 448 17.46 -0.26 8.03
C LEU A 448 17.13 -0.04 6.55
N TRP A 449 16.86 1.20 6.14
CA TRP A 449 16.65 1.58 4.74
C TRP A 449 17.65 2.68 4.35
N TYR A 450 18.15 2.59 3.13
CA TYR A 450 19.13 3.49 2.55
C TYR A 450 18.57 3.98 1.20
N PRO A 451 18.53 5.30 0.89
CA PRO A 451 18.00 5.78 -0.38
C PRO A 451 18.62 5.09 -1.61
N ASP A 452 19.96 4.96 -1.64
CA ASP A 452 20.69 4.40 -2.78
C ASP A 452 20.74 2.85 -2.81
N LEU A 453 20.38 2.16 -1.73
CA LEU A 453 20.62 0.71 -1.56
C LEU A 453 19.38 -0.10 -1.11
N GLY A 454 18.26 0.56 -0.87
CA GLY A 454 17.01 -0.07 -0.43
C GLY A 454 17.07 -0.65 0.99
N PHE A 455 16.36 -1.76 1.21
CA PHE A 455 16.15 -2.34 2.53
C PHE A 455 17.25 -3.32 2.96
N ARG A 456 17.59 -3.26 4.25
CA ARG A 456 18.33 -4.26 5.00
C ARG A 456 17.52 -4.66 6.23
N VAL A 457 16.73 -5.72 6.10
CA VAL A 457 16.04 -6.37 7.22
C VAL A 457 17.07 -6.99 8.18
N LEU A 458 16.86 -6.85 9.49
CA LEU A 458 17.69 -7.50 10.50
C LEU A 458 17.18 -8.93 10.77
N PRO A 459 18.02 -9.82 11.32
CA PRO A 459 17.56 -11.15 11.74
C PRO A 459 16.38 -11.10 12.74
N PRO A 460 15.48 -12.10 12.76
CA PRO A 460 14.26 -12.05 13.58
C PRO A 460 14.47 -11.96 15.10
N GLU A 461 15.67 -12.22 15.62
CA GLU A 461 15.99 -12.02 17.04
C GLU A 461 16.19 -10.55 17.46
N TYR A 462 16.13 -9.60 16.53
CA TYR A 462 16.18 -8.15 16.80
C TYR A 462 14.80 -7.51 16.58
N ALA A 463 14.04 -7.35 17.67
CA ALA A 463 12.80 -6.58 17.67
C ALA A 463 13.11 -5.07 17.74
N PRO A 464 12.26 -4.19 17.17
CA PRO A 464 12.45 -2.74 17.25
C PRO A 464 12.32 -2.20 18.69
N ALA A 465 13.26 -1.36 19.13
CA ALA A 465 13.18 -0.59 20.39
C ALA A 465 12.93 0.89 20.07
N ASN A 466 11.80 1.17 19.42
CA ASN A 466 11.56 2.36 18.60
C ASN A 466 12.54 2.55 17.42
N GLY A 467 13.69 1.88 17.39
CA GLY A 467 14.61 1.86 16.24
C GLY A 467 15.60 3.02 16.18
N ALA A 468 15.71 3.82 17.24
CA ALA A 468 16.54 5.04 17.29
C ALA A 468 17.97 4.82 16.78
N LEU A 469 18.44 5.73 15.92
CA LEU A 469 19.71 5.63 15.20
C LEU A 469 20.81 6.51 15.78
N SER A 470 22.07 6.11 15.58
CA SER A 470 23.18 7.05 15.71
C SER A 470 23.21 8.01 14.52
N ARG A 471 23.89 9.15 14.68
CA ARG A 471 24.01 10.23 13.69
C ARG A 471 24.26 9.80 12.25
N ASN A 472 25.00 8.71 12.09
CA ASN A 472 25.46 8.15 10.82
C ASN A 472 24.79 6.81 10.43
N GLY A 473 23.73 6.40 11.12
CA GLY A 473 22.99 5.16 10.86
C GLY A 473 23.76 3.85 11.09
N GLN A 474 24.96 3.90 11.70
CA GLN A 474 25.80 2.71 11.92
C GLN A 474 25.47 1.94 13.20
N LYS A 475 24.58 2.48 14.04
CA LYS A 475 24.03 1.85 15.24
C LYS A 475 22.52 2.04 15.28
N MET A 476 21.81 1.04 15.76
CA MET A 476 20.35 1.05 15.94
C MET A 476 20.00 0.51 17.33
N LEU A 477 19.03 1.14 18.00
CA LEU A 477 18.48 0.66 19.27
C LEU A 477 17.39 -0.38 19.01
N VAL A 478 17.60 -1.60 19.49
CA VAL A 478 16.74 -2.79 19.30
C VAL A 478 16.55 -3.55 20.62
N GLN A 479 15.64 -4.51 20.66
CA GLN A 479 15.42 -5.45 21.77
C GLN A 479 15.78 -6.86 21.34
N LYS A 480 16.33 -7.66 22.24
CA LYS A 480 16.76 -9.04 21.98
C LYS A 480 16.75 -9.87 23.27
N ASP A 481 16.32 -11.12 23.19
CA ASP A 481 16.58 -12.09 24.25
C ASP A 481 18.05 -12.52 24.16
N MET A 482 18.84 -12.11 25.15
CA MET A 482 20.29 -12.33 25.18
C MET A 482 20.70 -13.67 25.83
N ASN A 483 19.77 -14.39 26.47
CA ASN A 483 20.10 -15.58 27.28
C ASN A 483 19.18 -16.80 27.05
N GLY A 484 18.04 -16.63 26.38
CA GLY A 484 17.08 -17.68 26.03
C GLY A 484 15.99 -17.93 27.08
N ASN A 485 15.73 -16.99 28.00
CA ASN A 485 14.70 -17.12 29.04
C ASN A 485 13.30 -16.63 28.61
N GLY A 486 13.15 -16.06 27.41
CA GLY A 486 11.90 -15.47 26.93
C GLY A 486 11.66 -14.02 27.39
N ILE A 487 12.69 -13.32 27.87
CA ILE A 487 12.62 -11.92 28.32
C ILE A 487 13.73 -11.11 27.63
N GLN A 488 13.31 -10.12 26.85
CA GLN A 488 14.21 -9.28 26.05
C GLN A 488 14.87 -8.18 26.89
N GLU A 489 16.07 -7.77 26.45
CA GLU A 489 16.82 -6.61 26.94
C GLU A 489 17.07 -5.62 25.79
N PRO A 490 17.29 -4.32 26.08
CA PRO A 490 17.64 -3.35 25.06
C PRO A 490 19.12 -3.48 24.68
N VAL A 491 19.39 -3.38 23.39
CA VAL A 491 20.69 -3.61 22.76
C VAL A 491 20.94 -2.52 21.72
N ILE A 492 22.16 -1.98 21.70
CA ILE A 492 22.64 -1.18 20.56
C ILE A 492 23.27 -2.15 19.56
N TRP A 493 22.54 -2.44 18.48
CA TRP A 493 23.02 -3.26 17.38
C TRP A 493 24.00 -2.48 16.49
N SER A 494 24.97 -3.18 15.92
CA SER A 494 25.79 -2.65 14.82
C SER A 494 26.33 -3.77 13.93
N ALA A 495 26.74 -3.43 12.71
CA ALA A 495 27.46 -4.36 11.82
C ALA A 495 28.85 -4.82 12.35
N LYS A 496 29.27 -4.38 13.55
CA LYS A 496 30.49 -4.82 14.24
C LYS A 496 30.19 -5.70 15.47
N GLY A 497 28.92 -5.97 15.76
CA GLY A 497 28.44 -6.69 16.94
C GLY A 497 27.54 -5.84 17.84
N ASP A 498 26.91 -6.53 18.78
CA ASP A 498 25.92 -6.01 19.73
C ASP A 498 26.58 -5.38 20.96
N ILE A 499 25.94 -4.35 21.52
CA ILE A 499 26.23 -3.83 22.86
C ILE A 499 24.95 -3.97 23.69
N ALA A 500 24.90 -4.99 24.56
CA ALA A 500 23.82 -5.13 25.53
C ALA A 500 23.87 -3.99 26.57
N LEU A 501 22.72 -3.40 26.87
CA LEU A 501 22.64 -2.28 27.82
C LEU A 501 22.33 -2.75 29.26
N GLY A 502 21.84 -3.99 29.40
CA GLY A 502 21.44 -4.58 30.68
C GLY A 502 20.02 -4.20 31.08
N ASP A 503 19.70 -4.42 32.35
CA ASP A 503 18.40 -4.13 32.96
C ASP A 503 18.54 -3.74 34.46
N LEU A 504 17.42 -3.54 35.16
CA LEU A 504 17.39 -3.13 36.58
C LEU A 504 16.95 -4.25 37.55
N ASN A 505 16.62 -5.45 37.05
CA ASN A 505 16.09 -6.58 37.83
C ASN A 505 16.86 -7.91 37.65
N GLY A 506 17.95 -7.91 36.88
CA GLY A 506 18.78 -9.09 36.61
C GLY A 506 18.16 -10.06 35.60
N ASN A 507 17.37 -9.54 34.66
CA ASN A 507 16.58 -10.27 33.67
C ASN A 507 15.80 -11.45 34.30
N SER A 508 14.99 -11.11 35.31
CA SER A 508 14.09 -12.01 36.04
C SER A 508 12.61 -11.72 35.75
N CYS A 509 12.29 -10.46 35.44
CA CYS A 509 10.93 -9.98 35.22
C CYS A 509 10.89 -8.85 34.19
N GLY A 510 9.69 -8.37 33.85
CA GLY A 510 9.51 -7.39 32.79
C GLY A 510 8.05 -7.19 32.41
N GLY A 511 7.74 -6.08 31.74
CA GLY A 511 6.42 -5.82 31.16
C GLY A 511 6.20 -6.57 29.85
N SER A 512 4.94 -6.77 29.48
CA SER A 512 4.52 -7.47 28.26
C SER A 512 4.00 -6.52 27.19
N SER A 513 4.23 -6.88 25.92
CA SER A 513 3.84 -6.17 24.71
C SER A 513 3.63 -7.15 23.55
N ASP A 514 3.15 -6.67 22.41
CA ASP A 514 2.92 -7.52 21.22
C ASP A 514 4.21 -8.12 20.63
N THR A 515 5.37 -7.49 20.90
CA THR A 515 6.70 -8.05 20.55
C THR A 515 7.28 -8.98 21.63
N GLY A 516 6.51 -9.30 22.68
CA GLY A 516 6.91 -10.17 23.79
C GLY A 516 7.12 -9.44 25.12
N LYS A 517 7.84 -10.09 26.05
CA LYS A 517 8.17 -9.59 27.39
C LYS A 517 9.58 -9.02 27.42
N ALA A 518 9.79 -7.87 28.07
CA ALA A 518 11.10 -7.23 28.16
C ALA A 518 11.41 -6.69 29.57
N ALA A 519 12.64 -6.88 30.05
CA ALA A 519 13.12 -6.39 31.36
C ALA A 519 13.39 -4.88 31.35
N ALA A 520 13.78 -4.36 30.18
CA ALA A 520 13.77 -2.95 29.84
C ALA A 520 13.55 -2.79 28.32
N SER A 521 13.04 -1.64 27.90
CA SER A 521 12.83 -1.27 26.49
C SER A 521 13.52 0.05 26.19
N GLY A 522 14.20 0.10 25.04
CA GLY A 522 14.84 1.31 24.52
C GLY A 522 13.84 2.24 23.81
N TRP A 523 14.10 3.54 23.89
CA TRP A 523 13.28 4.57 23.23
C TRP A 523 14.11 5.57 22.42
N ALA A 524 15.21 6.10 22.97
CA ALA A 524 16.05 7.08 22.28
C ALA A 524 17.55 6.88 22.60
N MET A 525 18.41 7.44 21.75
CA MET A 525 19.87 7.31 21.81
C MET A 525 20.55 8.61 21.37
N ASP A 526 21.72 8.94 21.92
CA ASP A 526 22.51 10.11 21.50
C ASP A 526 23.19 9.88 20.14
N ASP A 527 23.65 10.96 19.50
CA ASP A 527 24.27 10.91 18.17
C ASP A 527 25.47 9.97 18.07
N ALA A 528 26.22 9.82 19.17
CA ALA A 528 27.40 8.97 19.22
C ALA A 528 27.07 7.49 19.49
N GLY A 529 25.83 7.16 19.87
CA GLY A 529 25.42 5.85 20.41
C GLY A 529 26.26 5.43 21.62
N LYS A 530 26.42 6.35 22.56
CA LYS A 530 27.14 6.22 23.83
C LYS A 530 26.24 6.44 25.04
N THR A 531 25.09 7.08 24.85
CA THR A 531 24.03 7.27 25.84
C THR A 531 22.71 6.81 25.22
N ALA A 532 21.92 6.04 25.96
CA ALA A 532 20.59 5.59 25.55
C ALA A 532 19.61 5.72 26.71
N VAL A 533 18.31 5.83 26.42
CA VAL A 533 17.25 6.01 27.41
C VAL A 533 16.00 5.20 27.08
N GLY A 534 15.17 4.93 28.09
CA GLY A 534 13.93 4.19 27.90
C GLY A 534 13.10 3.96 29.15
N LEU A 535 12.37 2.84 29.13
CA LEU A 535 11.52 2.33 30.22
C LEU A 535 12.10 1.01 30.76
N ALA A 536 12.20 0.86 32.08
CA ALA A 536 12.69 -0.34 32.75
C ALA A 536 11.73 -0.80 33.85
N TYR A 537 11.83 -2.08 34.18
CA TYR A 537 10.99 -2.75 35.16
C TYR A 537 11.85 -3.26 36.32
N LYS A 538 11.40 -3.08 37.56
CA LYS A 538 12.05 -3.60 38.78
C LYS A 538 11.02 -4.17 39.74
N ASP A 539 11.39 -5.21 40.49
CA ASP A 539 10.60 -5.69 41.62
C ASP A 539 10.89 -4.80 42.83
N THR A 540 9.85 -4.27 43.49
CA THR A 540 10.00 -3.42 44.68
C THR A 540 9.52 -4.06 45.98
N ASP A 541 8.73 -5.15 45.95
CA ASP A 541 8.22 -5.82 47.14
C ASP A 541 8.50 -7.33 47.25
N GLY A 542 9.14 -7.91 46.24
CA GLY A 542 9.66 -9.28 46.21
C GLY A 542 8.66 -10.34 45.73
N ASP A 543 7.59 -9.95 45.03
CA ASP A 543 6.56 -10.89 44.55
C ASP A 543 6.83 -11.47 43.15
N GLY A 544 7.89 -11.02 42.46
CA GLY A 544 8.23 -11.43 41.10
C GLY A 544 7.44 -10.71 40.01
N ASN A 545 6.61 -9.73 40.37
CA ASN A 545 5.98 -8.78 39.46
C ASN A 545 6.79 -7.47 39.46
N CYS A 546 6.84 -6.81 38.31
CA CYS A 546 7.69 -5.63 38.09
C CYS A 546 6.98 -4.57 37.25
N GLN A 547 5.65 -4.63 37.21
CA GLN A 547 4.77 -3.74 36.45
C GLN A 547 3.53 -3.31 37.28
N ARG A 548 3.61 -3.35 38.62
CA ARG A 548 2.56 -2.88 39.50
C ARG A 548 2.51 -1.35 39.48
N SER A 549 1.40 -0.81 38.97
CA SER A 549 1.09 0.61 39.05
C SER A 549 1.17 1.13 40.50
N TYR A 550 1.63 2.37 40.67
CA TYR A 550 1.72 3.07 41.95
C TYR A 550 2.69 2.46 42.98
N ARG A 551 3.65 1.64 42.50
CA ARG A 551 4.76 1.10 43.30
C ARG A 551 6.13 1.67 42.93
N GLY A 552 6.22 2.43 41.84
CA GLY A 552 7.50 2.87 41.28
C GLY A 552 8.29 1.71 40.66
N GLU A 553 7.62 0.67 40.18
CA GLU A 553 8.25 -0.49 39.51
C GLU A 553 8.57 -0.22 38.03
N ILE A 554 7.82 0.69 37.39
CA ILE A 554 7.97 1.05 35.98
C ILE A 554 8.65 2.42 35.89
N VAL A 555 9.95 2.42 35.59
CA VAL A 555 10.85 3.56 35.83
C VAL A 555 11.65 4.01 34.60
N PRO A 556 12.07 5.28 34.53
CA PRO A 556 12.88 5.79 33.44
C PRO A 556 14.35 5.42 33.68
N TRP A 557 15.07 5.04 32.63
CA TRP A 557 16.49 4.73 32.72
C TRP A 557 17.33 5.53 31.74
N ILE A 558 18.62 5.68 32.11
CA ILE A 558 19.70 6.12 31.26
C ILE A 558 20.82 5.09 31.29
N TRP A 559 21.34 4.73 30.13
CA TRP A 559 22.55 3.93 29.97
C TRP A 559 23.66 4.83 29.48
N THR A 560 24.88 4.66 30.00
CA THR A 560 26.08 5.21 29.36
C THR A 560 27.13 4.12 29.13
N ALA A 561 27.89 4.27 28.05
CA ALA A 561 29.02 3.39 27.71
C ALA A 561 30.17 3.35 28.74
N LYS A 562 30.08 4.12 29.82
CA LYS A 562 31.03 4.16 30.95
C LYS A 562 30.45 3.54 32.23
N ASP A 563 29.18 3.82 32.51
CA ASP A 563 28.59 3.62 33.84
C ASP A 563 27.40 2.64 33.87
N GLY A 564 27.06 2.02 32.73
CA GLY A 564 25.98 1.03 32.61
C GLY A 564 24.57 1.65 32.61
N MET A 565 23.53 0.82 32.74
CA MET A 565 22.15 1.26 32.92
C MET A 565 21.92 1.70 34.37
N GLN A 566 21.23 2.83 34.53
CA GLN A 566 20.90 3.44 35.82
C GLN A 566 19.48 4.01 35.77
N GLU A 567 18.78 3.98 36.89
CA GLU A 567 17.48 4.65 37.05
C GLU A 567 17.68 6.18 37.09
N LEU A 568 16.86 6.90 36.32
CA LEU A 568 16.80 8.36 36.36
C LEU A 568 15.98 8.82 37.58
N ASP A 569 16.34 9.96 38.17
CA ASP A 569 15.68 10.49 39.37
C ASP A 569 14.15 10.65 39.15
N THR A 570 13.34 10.08 40.04
CA THR A 570 11.89 10.27 40.08
C THR A 570 11.41 10.72 41.46
N SER A 571 12.30 11.16 42.34
CA SER A 571 12.01 11.51 43.74
C SER A 571 11.10 12.74 43.91
N ALA A 572 11.02 13.60 42.89
CA ALA A 572 10.09 14.73 42.85
C ALA A 572 8.62 14.33 42.60
N LEU A 573 8.33 13.09 42.20
CA LEU A 573 6.99 12.64 41.82
C LEU A 573 6.32 11.82 42.92
N ASP A 574 5.01 12.02 43.09
CA ASP A 574 4.18 11.20 43.98
C ASP A 574 3.99 9.79 43.38
N GLN A 575 4.83 8.85 43.82
CA GLN A 575 4.79 7.45 43.41
C GLN A 575 3.46 6.75 43.76
N SER A 576 2.71 7.23 44.76
CA SER A 576 1.38 6.68 45.09
C SER A 576 0.30 7.08 44.06
N ARG A 577 0.61 8.06 43.21
CA ARG A 577 -0.26 8.58 42.14
C ARG A 577 0.34 8.44 40.75
N THR A 578 1.56 7.92 40.61
CA THR A 578 2.26 7.77 39.32
C THR A 578 2.33 6.28 38.96
N GLN A 579 1.80 5.87 37.81
CA GLN A 579 1.82 4.46 37.40
C GLN A 579 3.17 4.06 36.79
N PHE A 580 3.72 4.96 35.97
CA PHE A 580 5.03 4.83 35.32
C PHE A 580 5.62 6.22 35.05
N VAL A 581 6.94 6.26 34.85
CA VAL A 581 7.66 7.39 34.23
C VAL A 581 8.61 6.83 33.18
N ARG A 582 8.67 7.46 32.00
CA ARG A 582 9.43 7.00 30.84
C ARG A 582 10.31 8.11 30.27
N ALA A 583 11.61 7.88 30.19
CA ALA A 583 12.49 8.65 29.33
C ALA A 583 12.34 8.15 27.88
N HIS A 584 12.13 9.05 26.93
CA HIS A 584 11.85 8.69 25.53
C HIS A 584 12.35 9.68 24.48
N GLY A 585 13.07 10.72 24.89
CA GLY A 585 13.85 11.58 24.00
C GLY A 585 15.19 11.94 24.63
N ILE A 586 16.18 12.29 23.81
CA ILE A 586 17.49 12.76 24.28
C ILE A 586 18.10 13.74 23.26
N SER A 587 18.78 14.77 23.72
CA SER A 587 19.53 15.69 22.85
C SER A 587 20.72 14.99 22.17
N GLY A 588 21.09 15.43 20.97
CA GLY A 588 22.18 14.82 20.19
C GLY A 588 23.51 14.73 20.94
N ASN A 589 23.81 15.72 21.80
CA ASN A 589 24.98 15.73 22.69
C ASN A 589 24.86 14.87 23.97
N GLY A 590 23.73 14.18 24.19
CA GLY A 590 23.49 13.28 25.32
C GLY A 590 23.25 13.94 26.69
N LYS A 591 22.99 15.26 26.75
CA LYS A 591 22.93 16.04 28.01
C LYS A 591 21.52 16.35 28.52
N VAL A 592 20.51 16.42 27.65
CA VAL A 592 19.12 16.68 28.02
C VAL A 592 18.31 15.44 27.70
N VAL A 593 17.67 14.85 28.72
CA VAL A 593 16.77 13.70 28.57
C VAL A 593 15.34 14.19 28.72
N LEU A 594 14.47 13.73 27.83
CA LEU A 594 13.05 14.11 27.75
C LEU A 594 12.19 12.88 28.05
N GLY A 595 11.03 13.09 28.68
CA GLY A 595 10.16 12.01 29.10
C GLY A 595 8.73 12.42 29.43
N SER A 596 7.94 11.43 29.85
CA SER A 596 6.60 11.64 30.39
C SER A 596 6.26 10.67 31.51
N ASN A 597 5.28 11.05 32.34
CA ASN A 597 4.64 10.13 33.28
C ASN A 597 3.23 9.74 32.83
N SER A 598 2.59 8.81 33.56
CA SER A 598 1.31 8.16 33.25
C SER A 598 0.07 9.05 33.10
N HIS A 599 0.20 10.37 33.08
CA HIS A 599 -0.89 11.35 32.94
C HIS A 599 -0.80 12.20 31.67
N SER A 600 0.06 11.84 30.71
CA SER A 600 0.49 12.72 29.61
C SER A 600 0.98 14.06 30.17
N LYS A 601 2.07 13.96 30.93
CA LYS A 601 2.75 15.04 31.63
C LYS A 601 4.22 15.04 31.22
N ALA A 602 4.70 16.16 30.67
CA ALA A 602 6.08 16.32 30.23
C ALA A 602 7.06 16.42 31.41
N VAL A 603 8.18 15.70 31.35
CA VAL A 603 9.29 15.79 32.32
C VAL A 603 10.64 15.80 31.60
N ALA A 604 11.67 16.33 32.27
CA ALA A 604 13.04 16.30 31.75
C ALA A 604 14.12 16.17 32.84
N TRP A 605 15.32 15.79 32.42
CA TRP A 605 16.54 15.76 33.23
C TRP A 605 17.67 16.44 32.45
N VAL A 606 18.49 17.25 33.12
CA VAL A 606 19.53 18.08 32.49
C VAL A 606 20.87 17.80 33.15
N ASP A 607 21.88 17.44 32.36
CA ASP A 607 23.25 17.15 32.82
C ASP A 607 23.33 16.11 33.95
N GLY A 608 22.39 15.17 33.98
CA GLY A 608 22.27 14.13 35.02
C GLY A 608 21.70 14.62 36.36
N GLY A 609 21.12 15.83 36.40
CA GLY A 609 20.44 16.38 37.56
C GLY A 609 19.05 15.77 37.83
N SER A 610 18.39 16.30 38.86
CA SER A 610 17.03 15.90 39.27
C SER A 610 15.94 16.17 38.22
N LEU A 611 14.81 15.50 38.39
CA LEU A 611 13.63 15.63 37.54
C LEU A 611 13.06 17.06 37.56
N LEU A 612 12.68 17.55 36.38
CA LEU A 612 11.95 18.79 36.16
C LEU A 612 10.54 18.45 35.65
N ASP A 613 9.47 18.85 36.36
CA ASP A 613 8.08 18.72 35.88
C ASP A 613 7.71 19.92 34.99
N LEU A 614 7.78 19.70 33.68
CA LEU A 614 7.48 20.71 32.65
C LEU A 614 5.96 20.93 32.49
N SER A 615 5.15 19.98 32.95
CA SER A 615 3.70 20.13 33.05
C SER A 615 3.27 21.08 34.17
N GLU A 616 3.99 21.09 35.30
CA GLU A 616 3.75 22.08 36.37
C GLU A 616 4.31 23.46 36.00
N ALA A 617 5.48 23.52 35.35
CA ALA A 617 6.09 24.79 34.93
C ALA A 617 5.35 25.48 33.76
N TYR A 618 4.95 24.73 32.73
CA TYR A 618 4.51 25.28 31.44
C TYR A 618 3.19 24.69 30.90
N GLY A 619 2.51 23.82 31.65
CA GLY A 619 1.32 23.12 31.15
C GLY A 619 1.58 22.12 30.01
N ALA A 620 2.84 21.74 29.80
CA ALA A 620 3.26 20.83 28.74
C ALA A 620 2.81 19.38 28.98
N TYR A 621 2.12 18.78 28.03
CA TYR A 621 1.65 17.40 28.12
C TYR A 621 2.66 16.39 27.52
N GLU A 622 3.38 16.79 26.46
CA GLU A 622 4.34 15.95 25.74
C GLU A 622 5.60 16.74 25.34
N THR A 623 6.74 16.04 25.27
CA THR A 623 8.04 16.57 24.84
C THR A 623 8.91 15.42 24.32
N TYR A 624 9.22 15.41 23.02
CA TYR A 624 9.95 14.30 22.38
C TYR A 624 11.37 14.68 21.92
N THR A 625 11.58 15.92 21.47
CA THR A 625 12.79 16.31 20.72
C THR A 625 13.44 17.61 21.21
N SER A 626 14.72 17.77 20.85
CA SER A 626 15.54 18.93 21.19
C SER A 626 16.69 19.13 20.20
N SER A 627 17.25 20.34 20.16
CA SER A 627 18.43 20.66 19.35
C SER A 627 19.63 19.78 19.72
N TYR A 628 20.62 19.68 18.84
CA TYR A 628 21.85 18.92 19.09
C TYR A 628 22.50 19.28 20.43
N ASP A 629 22.52 20.58 20.74
CA ASP A 629 23.13 21.11 21.95
C ASP A 629 22.19 21.14 23.17
N GLY A 630 20.93 20.77 23.02
CA GLY A 630 19.89 20.77 24.05
C GLY A 630 19.38 22.15 24.46
N LYS A 631 19.70 23.24 23.75
CA LYS A 631 19.24 24.61 24.08
C LYS A 631 17.85 24.98 23.55
N LYS A 632 17.29 24.20 22.63
CA LYS A 632 15.88 24.27 22.22
C LYS A 632 15.24 22.91 22.50
N VAL A 633 14.14 22.88 23.22
CA VAL A 633 13.32 21.69 23.50
C VAL A 633 11.88 22.02 23.09
N ALA A 634 11.24 21.13 22.32
CA ALA A 634 9.87 21.34 21.86
C ALA A 634 8.84 20.81 22.88
N LEU A 635 8.14 21.71 23.55
CA LEU A 635 7.08 21.41 24.51
C LEU A 635 5.72 21.53 23.83
N SER A 636 4.92 20.47 23.89
CA SER A 636 3.55 20.44 23.37
C SER A 636 2.60 20.89 24.50
N THR A 637 1.96 22.05 24.36
CA THR A 637 1.15 22.69 25.42
C THR A 637 -0.25 23.04 24.92
N ARG A 638 -1.16 23.39 25.84
CA ARG A 638 -2.52 23.84 25.47
C ARG A 638 -2.56 25.18 24.74
N ASP A 639 -1.51 26.00 24.89
CA ASP A 639 -1.41 27.33 24.30
C ASP A 639 -0.57 27.32 23.00
N GLY A 640 -0.33 26.13 22.43
CA GLY A 640 0.54 25.89 21.27
C GLY A 640 1.87 25.21 21.64
N VAL A 641 2.77 25.13 20.66
CA VAL A 641 4.13 24.61 20.88
C VAL A 641 5.01 25.70 21.47
N GLN A 642 5.81 25.33 22.46
CA GLN A 642 6.75 26.24 23.12
C GLN A 642 8.19 25.70 23.01
N LEU A 643 9.14 26.57 22.65
CA LEU A 643 10.56 26.27 22.68
C LEU A 643 11.15 26.64 24.05
N TRP A 644 11.58 25.65 24.81
CA TRP A 644 12.22 25.82 26.12
C TRP A 644 13.75 25.69 26.03
N ASN A 645 14.48 26.51 26.79
CA ASN A 645 15.92 26.43 26.98
C ASN A 645 16.26 25.94 28.40
N PRO A 646 16.65 24.66 28.58
CA PRO A 646 16.92 24.07 29.90
C PRO A 646 18.01 24.79 30.69
N TYR A 647 18.95 25.44 29.99
CA TYR A 647 20.07 26.15 30.62
C TYR A 647 19.69 27.53 31.19
N MET A 648 18.44 27.95 31.01
CA MET A 648 17.84 29.12 31.68
C MET A 648 16.91 28.74 32.84
N GLY A 649 16.70 27.43 33.10
CA GLY A 649 15.86 26.93 34.19
C GLY A 649 14.37 26.86 33.82
N LEU A 650 13.49 27.19 34.78
CA LEU A 650 12.03 27.07 34.65
C LEU A 650 11.32 28.44 34.77
N GLY A 651 11.96 29.52 34.29
CA GLY A 651 11.40 30.87 34.28
C GLY A 651 10.60 31.17 33.00
N GLU A 652 9.74 32.19 33.04
CA GLU A 652 9.01 32.68 31.85
C GLU A 652 9.97 33.16 30.73
N ASP A 653 11.19 33.58 31.09
CA ASP A 653 12.25 33.98 30.16
C ASP A 653 13.01 32.79 29.54
N ALA A 654 12.87 31.58 30.10
CA ALA A 654 13.46 30.36 29.58
C ALA A 654 12.66 29.72 28.44
N VAL A 655 11.52 30.30 28.04
CA VAL A 655 10.58 29.71 27.09
C VAL A 655 10.09 30.72 26.04
N THR A 656 9.75 30.25 24.85
CA THR A 656 9.18 31.07 23.76
C THR A 656 8.07 30.30 23.05
N ASN A 657 6.85 30.80 23.08
CA ASN A 657 5.73 30.20 22.35
C ASN A 657 5.90 30.48 20.84
N VAL A 658 5.84 29.42 20.02
CA VAL A 658 5.97 29.47 18.56
C VAL A 658 4.66 29.14 17.83
N GLY A 659 3.55 29.06 18.57
CA GLY A 659 2.21 28.81 18.06
C GLY A 659 1.94 27.35 17.70
N SER A 660 0.91 27.13 16.91
CA SER A 660 0.53 25.84 16.31
C SER A 660 -0.21 26.12 15.00
N LEU A 661 -0.70 25.07 14.35
CA LEU A 661 -1.69 25.17 13.27
C LEU A 661 -3.00 25.82 13.75
N ARG A 662 -3.75 26.37 12.80
CA ARG A 662 -4.94 27.20 13.02
C ARG A 662 -6.21 26.49 12.60
N TRP A 663 -7.22 26.53 13.47
CA TRP A 663 -8.55 26.03 13.13
C TRP A 663 -9.13 26.80 11.95
N CYS A 664 -9.79 26.08 11.05
CA CYS A 664 -10.47 26.61 9.86
C CYS A 664 -9.55 27.28 8.83
N GLN A 665 -8.23 27.17 8.97
CA GLN A 665 -7.25 27.53 7.93
C GLN A 665 -6.38 26.30 7.60
N ASP A 666 -5.60 25.81 8.56
CA ASP A 666 -4.74 24.62 8.41
C ASP A 666 -5.47 23.31 8.73
N MET A 667 -6.53 23.38 9.54
CA MET A 667 -7.28 22.18 9.97
C MET A 667 -8.77 22.48 10.22
N PRO A 668 -9.72 21.75 9.62
CA PRO A 668 -11.15 21.91 9.90
C PRO A 668 -11.51 21.32 11.27
N TYR A 669 -12.46 21.94 11.97
CA TYR A 669 -12.94 21.44 13.27
C TYR A 669 -14.22 20.61 13.11
N TYR A 670 -14.06 19.37 12.68
CA TYR A 670 -15.15 18.38 12.63
C TYR A 670 -15.37 17.72 14.00
N PHE A 671 -16.61 17.73 14.48
CA PHE A 671 -16.98 17.03 15.72
C PHE A 671 -18.39 16.43 15.63
N PHE A 672 -18.52 15.12 15.89
CA PHE A 672 -19.75 14.34 15.70
C PHE A 672 -20.44 14.57 14.33
N GLY A 673 -19.66 14.53 13.24
CA GLY A 673 -20.18 14.64 11.87
C GLY A 673 -20.70 16.03 11.50
N ARG A 674 -20.36 17.08 12.26
CA ARG A 674 -20.63 18.48 11.93
C ARG A 674 -19.32 19.23 11.75
N ASP A 675 -19.21 19.99 10.68
CA ASP A 675 -18.24 21.08 10.62
C ASP A 675 -18.70 22.21 11.55
N TYR A 676 -17.81 22.65 12.44
CA TYR A 676 -18.03 23.83 13.27
C TYR A 676 -17.39 25.09 12.68
N CYS A 677 -16.48 24.99 11.71
CA CYS A 677 -15.88 26.14 11.05
C CYS A 677 -16.94 26.98 10.32
N ALA A 678 -17.83 26.34 9.56
CA ALA A 678 -18.99 26.97 8.93
C ALA A 678 -20.04 27.53 9.92
N ILE A 679 -19.95 27.24 11.22
CA ILE A 679 -20.94 27.62 12.24
C ILE A 679 -20.42 28.73 13.17
N LEU A 680 -19.17 28.64 13.60
CA LEU A 680 -18.58 29.49 14.65
C LEU A 680 -17.40 30.34 14.17
N GLY A 681 -16.68 29.91 13.13
CA GLY A 681 -15.42 30.52 12.69
C GLY A 681 -14.24 30.28 13.64
N GLU A 682 -13.03 30.55 13.12
CA GLU A 682 -11.74 30.30 13.80
C GLU A 682 -11.68 30.87 15.22
N GLU A 683 -11.99 32.16 15.41
CA GLU A 683 -11.78 32.84 16.69
C GLU A 683 -12.60 32.22 17.83
N ALA A 684 -13.87 31.91 17.57
CA ALA A 684 -14.77 31.33 18.58
C ALA A 684 -14.39 29.87 18.91
N ILE A 685 -13.86 29.11 17.94
CA ILE A 685 -13.33 27.76 18.18
C ILE A 685 -12.05 27.86 19.01
N ASN A 686 -11.10 28.72 18.62
CA ASN A 686 -9.84 28.93 19.34
C ASN A 686 -10.07 29.40 20.79
N GLN A 687 -11.05 30.28 21.02
CA GLN A 687 -11.46 30.69 22.38
C GLN A 687 -12.12 29.56 23.18
N ALA A 688 -12.74 28.56 22.53
CA ALA A 688 -13.47 27.49 23.20
C ALA A 688 -12.63 26.23 23.49
N VAL A 689 -11.67 25.89 22.63
CA VAL A 689 -10.85 24.66 22.76
C VAL A 689 -9.33 24.89 22.73
N GLY A 690 -8.87 26.13 22.49
CA GLY A 690 -7.47 26.46 22.25
C GLY A 690 -7.04 26.26 20.79
N PRO A 691 -5.76 26.54 20.47
CA PRO A 691 -5.18 26.27 19.15
C PRO A 691 -5.19 24.77 18.82
N VAL A 692 -4.86 24.40 17.58
CA VAL A 692 -4.80 22.98 17.18
C VAL A 692 -3.74 22.26 18.04
N PRO A 693 -4.09 21.20 18.79
CA PRO A 693 -3.12 20.41 19.53
C PRO A 693 -2.12 19.77 18.58
N LEU A 694 -0.82 19.92 18.83
CA LEU A 694 0.24 19.42 17.96
C LEU A 694 1.34 18.80 18.82
N THR A 695 1.66 17.54 18.55
CA THR A 695 2.79 16.83 19.15
C THR A 695 3.97 16.92 18.20
N VAL A 696 5.03 17.61 18.61
CA VAL A 696 6.29 17.67 17.85
C VAL A 696 7.06 16.38 18.09
N PHE A 697 7.45 15.70 17.02
CA PHE A 697 8.21 14.45 17.11
C PHE A 697 9.72 14.68 16.97
N ASP A 698 10.16 15.55 16.05
CA ASP A 698 11.59 15.75 15.80
C ASP A 698 11.98 17.15 15.24
N MET A 699 13.26 17.53 15.36
CA MET A 699 13.80 18.82 14.91
C MET A 699 15.24 18.76 14.35
N SER A 700 15.62 19.82 13.62
CA SER A 700 16.99 20.05 13.10
C SER A 700 18.01 20.29 14.22
N ASP A 701 19.31 20.16 13.91
CA ASP A 701 20.42 20.32 14.88
C ASP A 701 20.38 21.67 15.63
N ASP A 702 19.97 22.72 14.92
CA ASP A 702 19.86 24.10 15.41
C ASP A 702 18.42 24.50 15.79
N GLY A 703 17.49 23.54 15.76
CA GLY A 703 16.07 23.71 16.06
C GLY A 703 15.42 24.82 15.24
N ARG A 704 15.78 24.97 13.96
CA ARG A 704 15.10 25.88 13.01
C ARG A 704 13.97 25.23 12.23
N VAL A 705 13.99 23.90 12.11
CA VAL A 705 12.92 23.13 11.48
C VAL A 705 12.42 22.12 12.50
N MET A 706 11.10 22.00 12.64
CA MET A 706 10.46 20.96 13.46
C MET A 706 9.35 20.28 12.67
N VAL A 707 9.14 18.98 12.94
CA VAL A 707 8.06 18.18 12.36
C VAL A 707 7.23 17.52 13.45
N GLY A 708 5.93 17.37 13.20
CA GLY A 708 5.00 16.78 14.15
C GLY A 708 3.63 16.50 13.56
N ARG A 709 2.72 16.01 14.40
CA ARG A 709 1.34 15.69 14.03
C ARG A 709 0.34 16.48 14.86
N ALA A 710 -0.64 17.04 14.17
CA ALA A 710 -1.74 17.81 14.72
C ALA A 710 -3.02 16.97 14.84
N GLY A 711 -3.89 17.37 15.79
CA GLY A 711 -5.23 16.82 15.96
C GLY A 711 -5.30 15.49 16.72
N SER A 712 -6.31 14.67 16.41
CA SER A 712 -6.51 13.32 16.96
C SER A 712 -7.53 12.53 16.13
N PHE A 713 -7.53 11.19 16.25
CA PHE A 713 -8.52 10.30 15.60
C PHE A 713 -10.02 10.65 15.81
N ARG A 714 -10.37 11.62 16.66
CA ARG A 714 -11.75 12.12 16.84
C ARG A 714 -12.11 13.37 16.03
N ILE A 715 -11.11 14.10 15.51
CA ILE A 715 -11.26 15.41 14.87
C ILE A 715 -10.43 15.54 13.58
N GLY A 716 -9.81 14.44 13.13
CA GLY A 716 -8.84 14.40 12.02
C GLY A 716 -7.39 14.42 12.50
N LEU A 717 -6.48 14.04 11.61
CA LEU A 717 -5.03 14.14 11.78
C LEU A 717 -4.45 14.98 10.64
N ALA A 718 -3.35 15.69 10.90
CA ALA A 718 -2.62 16.43 9.88
C ALA A 718 -1.13 16.52 10.24
N GLY A 719 -0.24 16.43 9.26
CA GLY A 719 1.18 16.70 9.45
C GLY A 719 1.40 18.20 9.61
N GLY A 720 2.32 18.59 10.49
CA GLY A 720 2.75 19.97 10.67
C GLY A 720 4.25 20.10 10.48
N ILE A 721 4.67 21.13 9.76
CA ILE A 721 6.06 21.57 9.68
C ILE A 721 6.17 22.99 10.25
N TRP A 722 7.19 23.24 11.06
CA TRP A 722 7.55 24.57 11.53
C TRP A 722 8.90 24.98 10.98
N ILE A 723 9.01 26.22 10.52
CA ILE A 723 10.25 26.82 10.04
C ILE A 723 10.44 28.16 10.76
N GLU A 724 11.56 28.33 11.46
CA GLU A 724 11.90 29.55 12.19
C GLU A 724 11.83 30.78 11.26
N GLY A 725 11.11 31.83 11.66
CA GLY A 725 10.89 33.03 10.83
C GLY A 725 9.79 32.91 9.76
N VAL A 726 9.23 31.72 9.52
CA VAL A 726 8.05 31.51 8.64
C VAL A 726 6.81 31.17 9.49
N GLY A 727 6.93 30.24 10.43
CA GLY A 727 5.84 29.76 11.28
C GLY A 727 5.52 28.28 11.07
N TRP A 728 4.33 27.86 11.54
CA TRP A 728 3.76 26.54 11.24
C TRP A 728 3.01 26.56 9.91
N MET A 729 3.07 25.46 9.17
CA MET A 729 2.22 25.15 8.00
C MET A 729 1.76 23.69 8.08
N GLN A 730 0.58 23.40 7.51
CA GLN A 730 0.19 22.01 7.27
C GLN A 730 1.18 21.39 6.26
N PHE A 731 1.68 20.18 6.54
CA PHE A 731 2.74 19.58 5.73
C PHE A 731 2.27 19.25 4.30
N ALA A 732 1.00 18.85 4.14
CA ALA A 732 0.36 18.68 2.83
C ALA A 732 0.31 19.99 2.03
N ASP A 733 -0.18 21.09 2.64
CA ASP A 733 -0.23 22.43 2.02
C ASP A 733 1.18 22.92 1.61
N PHE A 734 2.18 22.71 2.46
CA PHE A 734 3.57 23.02 2.13
C PHE A 734 4.05 22.25 0.89
N LEU A 735 3.83 20.93 0.81
CA LEU A 735 4.23 20.14 -0.37
C LEU A 735 3.43 20.51 -1.63
N LYS A 736 2.11 20.73 -1.52
CA LYS A 736 1.26 21.22 -2.63
C LYS A 736 1.80 22.53 -3.18
N LYS A 737 2.09 23.51 -2.32
CA LYS A 737 2.70 24.80 -2.70
C LYS A 737 4.09 24.64 -3.31
N GLN A 738 4.84 23.60 -3.00
CA GLN A 738 6.12 23.29 -3.65
C GLN A 738 5.97 22.66 -5.05
N GLY A 739 4.75 22.28 -5.44
CA GLY A 739 4.41 21.60 -6.70
C GLY A 739 4.55 20.07 -6.64
N VAL A 740 4.53 19.48 -5.45
CA VAL A 740 4.65 18.02 -5.26
C VAL A 740 3.30 17.35 -5.51
N VAL A 741 2.95 17.20 -6.78
CA VAL A 741 1.71 16.53 -7.22
C VAL A 741 1.71 15.04 -6.88
N GLU A 742 2.88 14.43 -6.76
CA GLU A 742 3.07 12.99 -6.59
C GLU A 742 2.51 12.43 -5.27
N MET A 743 2.19 13.32 -4.32
CA MET A 743 1.70 12.97 -2.98
C MET A 743 0.30 13.51 -2.69
N ASP A 744 -0.40 14.17 -3.63
CA ASP A 744 -1.65 14.88 -3.36
C ASP A 744 -2.78 13.96 -2.86
N LYS A 745 -2.83 12.71 -3.35
CA LYS A 745 -3.78 11.68 -2.89
C LYS A 745 -3.34 10.91 -1.63
N LEU A 746 -2.15 11.18 -1.07
CA LEU A 746 -1.61 10.45 0.08
C LEU A 746 -1.78 11.24 1.38
N PRO A 747 -2.33 10.64 2.46
CA PRO A 747 -2.42 11.30 3.76
C PRO A 747 -1.04 11.61 4.37
N LEU A 748 -0.55 12.82 4.15
CA LEU A 748 0.68 13.38 4.71
C LEU A 748 0.49 13.77 6.19
N ASP A 749 -0.15 12.90 6.97
CA ASP A 749 -0.66 13.19 8.31
C ASP A 749 0.37 12.95 9.43
N ASN A 750 1.45 12.22 9.13
CA ASN A 750 2.39 11.72 10.13
C ASN A 750 3.86 11.79 9.65
N PRO A 751 4.46 13.00 9.54
CA PRO A 751 5.91 13.17 9.51
C PRO A 751 6.49 12.73 10.87
N ILE A 752 7.64 12.04 10.89
CA ILE A 752 8.16 11.37 12.10
C ILE A 752 9.54 11.88 12.53
N SER A 753 10.53 11.88 11.63
CA SER A 753 11.93 12.18 11.96
C SER A 753 12.59 13.02 10.86
N ILE A 754 13.56 13.85 11.25
CA ILE A 754 14.19 14.86 10.40
C ILE A 754 15.71 14.92 10.65
N SER A 755 16.48 15.13 9.60
CA SER A 755 17.94 15.18 9.70
C SER A 755 18.48 16.39 10.48
N ALA A 756 19.78 16.38 10.76
CA ALA A 756 20.50 17.53 11.30
C ALA A 756 20.33 18.80 10.46
N SER A 757 20.27 18.64 9.13
CA SER A 757 20.23 19.76 8.18
C SER A 757 18.85 20.41 8.09
N GLY A 758 17.81 19.71 8.57
CA GLY A 758 16.40 20.06 8.37
C GLY A 758 15.86 19.73 6.98
N LYS A 759 16.66 19.17 6.07
CA LYS A 759 16.25 18.97 4.66
C LYS A 759 15.63 17.61 4.40
N GLU A 760 16.20 16.56 4.96
CA GLU A 760 15.76 15.19 4.75
C GLU A 760 14.74 14.83 5.86
N ILE A 761 13.50 14.47 5.47
CA ILE A 761 12.38 14.14 6.37
C ILE A 761 11.85 12.74 6.01
N VAL A 762 11.50 11.95 7.02
CA VAL A 762 10.72 10.71 6.85
C VAL A 762 9.39 10.76 7.61
N GLY A 763 8.42 10.04 7.09
CA GLY A 763 7.13 9.83 7.72
C GLY A 763 6.40 8.63 7.13
N GLY A 764 5.09 8.56 7.38
CA GLY A 764 4.21 7.53 6.84
C GLY A 764 2.74 7.92 6.98
N LEU A 765 1.85 6.93 6.88
CA LEU A 765 0.42 7.10 7.21
C LEU A 765 0.18 6.72 8.68
N ALA A 766 -0.63 7.47 9.42
CA ALA A 766 -0.96 7.12 10.80
C ALA A 766 -1.77 5.81 10.89
N GLY A 767 -1.07 4.70 11.18
CA GLY A 767 -1.68 3.39 11.44
C GLY A 767 -1.63 2.38 10.29
N ALA A 768 -0.85 2.65 9.23
CA ALA A 768 -0.65 1.70 8.12
C ALA A 768 0.83 1.57 7.73
N SER A 769 1.22 0.42 7.18
CA SER A 769 2.59 0.07 6.79
C SER A 769 3.02 0.70 5.45
N PHE A 770 2.97 2.03 5.38
CA PHE A 770 3.51 2.83 4.29
C PHE A 770 4.33 3.98 4.86
N SER A 771 5.54 4.14 4.33
CA SER A 771 6.44 5.24 4.67
C SER A 771 6.78 6.05 3.43
N TRP A 772 7.38 7.22 3.65
CA TRP A 772 7.90 8.08 2.59
C TRP A 772 9.15 8.82 3.09
N HIS A 773 10.01 9.19 2.15
CA HIS A 773 11.19 10.02 2.37
C HIS A 773 11.11 11.26 1.46
N ILE A 774 11.49 12.42 2.00
CA ILE A 774 11.39 13.72 1.32
C ILE A 774 12.72 14.46 1.46
N ASP A 775 13.27 14.94 0.35
CA ASP A 775 14.42 15.84 0.30
C ASP A 775 13.97 17.27 -0.03
N LEU A 776 14.11 18.17 0.95
CA LEU A 776 13.86 19.60 0.82
C LEU A 776 15.12 20.40 0.42
N SER A 777 16.23 19.76 0.02
CA SER A 777 17.50 20.43 -0.31
C SER A 777 17.37 21.64 -1.23
N GLN A 778 16.36 21.62 -2.11
CA GLN A 778 15.90 22.77 -2.89
C GLN A 778 14.38 22.97 -2.69
N VAL A 779 13.94 24.22 -2.59
CA VAL A 779 12.54 24.62 -2.47
C VAL A 779 12.26 25.85 -3.32
N HIS A 780 11.00 26.09 -3.65
CA HIS A 780 10.51 27.25 -4.39
C HIS A 780 9.96 28.34 -3.48
N VAL A 781 10.13 29.58 -3.93
CA VAL A 781 9.46 30.78 -3.43
C VAL A 781 8.87 31.59 -4.59
N CYS A 782 7.71 32.20 -4.36
CA CYS A 782 7.11 33.13 -5.29
C CYS A 782 7.52 34.56 -4.93
N ASN A 783 8.22 35.24 -5.83
CA ASN A 783 8.74 36.58 -5.60
C ASN A 783 8.21 37.54 -6.68
N GLY A 784 7.16 38.29 -6.34
CA GLY A 784 6.52 39.24 -7.27
C GLY A 784 5.87 38.59 -8.48
N GLY A 785 5.30 37.37 -8.32
CA GLY A 785 4.72 36.60 -9.42
C GLY A 785 5.74 35.85 -10.27
N VAL A 786 6.98 35.65 -9.78
CA VAL A 786 8.01 34.82 -10.42
C VAL A 786 8.47 33.72 -9.46
N THR A 787 8.29 32.46 -9.87
CA THR A 787 8.79 31.28 -9.16
C THR A 787 10.32 31.22 -9.19
N GLN A 788 10.95 31.08 -8.03
CA GLN A 788 12.40 31.08 -7.84
C GLN A 788 12.84 29.90 -6.96
N LEU A 789 13.90 29.21 -7.36
CA LEU A 789 14.48 28.08 -6.62
C LEU A 789 15.51 28.59 -5.59
N THR A 790 15.41 28.12 -4.34
CA THR A 790 16.28 28.46 -3.22
C THR A 790 16.61 27.22 -2.37
N GLY A 791 17.51 27.34 -1.39
CA GLY A 791 17.95 26.24 -0.53
C GLY A 791 17.25 26.22 0.84
N PHE A 792 16.92 25.05 1.36
CA PHE A 792 16.25 24.90 2.66
C PHE A 792 17.23 24.66 3.83
N PRO A 793 16.89 25.09 5.07
CA PRO A 793 15.85 26.07 5.40
C PRO A 793 16.29 27.52 5.16
N GLY A 794 17.60 27.82 5.24
CA GLY A 794 18.10 29.20 5.31
C GLY A 794 17.76 30.10 4.11
N GLY A 795 17.83 29.58 2.89
CA GLY A 795 17.48 30.34 1.68
C GLY A 795 15.98 30.57 1.50
N LEU A 796 15.14 29.72 2.11
CA LEU A 796 13.70 29.97 2.25
C LEU A 796 13.45 31.08 3.27
N GLN A 797 14.09 31.00 4.45
CA GLN A 797 14.00 32.02 5.50
C GLN A 797 14.42 33.41 4.99
N GLU A 798 15.54 33.51 4.27
CA GLU A 798 16.05 34.76 3.70
C GLU A 798 15.11 35.34 2.63
N ALA A 799 14.49 34.49 1.80
CA ALA A 799 13.55 34.93 0.77
C ALA A 799 12.20 35.40 1.37
N VAL A 800 11.65 34.68 2.34
CA VAL A 800 10.41 35.08 3.04
C VAL A 800 10.63 36.37 3.83
N ALA A 801 11.78 36.51 4.50
CA ALA A 801 12.16 37.76 5.17
C ALA A 801 12.36 38.95 4.20
N ALA A 802 12.61 38.68 2.91
CA ALA A 802 12.65 39.68 1.84
C ALA A 802 11.28 39.97 1.20
N GLY A 803 10.21 39.27 1.62
CA GLY A 803 8.84 39.46 1.14
C GLY A 803 8.39 38.50 0.03
N ALA A 804 9.07 37.37 -0.17
CA ALA A 804 8.59 36.29 -1.04
C ALA A 804 7.63 35.34 -0.30
N GLU A 805 6.76 34.67 -1.04
CA GLU A 805 5.79 33.71 -0.52
C GLU A 805 6.32 32.26 -0.66
N VAL A 806 5.90 31.36 0.25
CA VAL A 806 6.39 29.97 0.28
C VAL A 806 5.68 29.14 -0.77
N GLY A 807 6.42 28.70 -1.80
CA GLY A 807 5.90 27.86 -2.87
C GLY A 807 6.25 28.35 -4.27
N ARG A 808 5.72 27.65 -5.26
CA ARG A 808 5.62 28.06 -6.67
C ARG A 808 4.45 29.02 -6.81
N CYS A 809 4.60 30.11 -7.55
CA CYS A 809 3.52 31.06 -7.84
C CYS A 809 2.30 30.38 -8.47
N GLU A 810 2.53 29.31 -9.22
CA GLU A 810 1.51 28.52 -9.91
C GLU A 810 0.66 27.65 -8.96
N PHE A 811 1.00 27.57 -7.66
CA PHE A 811 0.38 26.70 -6.65
C PHE A 811 0.00 27.43 -5.34
N LEU A 812 -0.15 28.77 -5.36
CA LEU A 812 -0.48 29.56 -4.15
C LEU A 812 -1.99 29.79 -3.92
N ASP A 813 -2.83 29.63 -4.96
CA ASP A 813 -4.29 29.86 -4.94
C ASP A 813 -5.09 28.61 -4.47
#